data_AF-A0A498HJI5-F1
#
_entry.id   AF-A0A498HJI5-F1
#
_cell.length_a   1.000
_cell.length_b   1.000
_cell.length_c   1.000
_cell.angle_alpha   90.00
_cell.angle_beta   90.00
_cell.angle_gamma   90.00
#
_symmetry.space_group_name_H-M   'P 1'
#
loop_
_entity.id
_entity.type
_entity.pdbx_description
1 polymer ?
#
loop_
_entity_poly.entity_id
_entity_poly.type
_entity_poly.pdbx_seq_one_letter_code
_entity_poly.pdbx_strand_id
1 'polypeptide(L)'
;MGSATSSMAAKFAFFPPDPPSYDTYIDEPTGKMRISDVLPRDDVDVVKLSTKKGNEIVAMYVKNPCASLTLLYSHGNAADIGQMYHIFTELSLHLGVNLMGYDYSGYGQSSGKPSEQDTYADIEAAYKCLEEKYGIKEEDVILYGQSVGSGPALDLAIRLPNLRGVVLHSPILSGLRVMYPVKKTFWFDIYKNIDKIPHVSCPVLVIHGTEDEVVDFSHGKQLWELCKEKYEPLWLKGGNHCNLELYPEYLRHLRKFISAIEKLPRLRNSTEQSADQSESPLKTEDNKDKARSSTDLRDKSRSSTGQRDKSRLSTDSKERSRTSTEKREKSRRSTDRSGKARSSIDQSERARNSFDRSMATASLASLPSSSPFALRNPSRALSLRSAFVPQNGLRKGLSCGGLKWKVESRNRRVSVRCDAAVAEKEEATDAPGERFEYQAEVSRLMDLIVHSLYSHKEVFLRELVSNASDALDKLRFLSVTEPHLLGDSGELQIRIKPDPDNGTVTISDTGIGMTKEELIDCLGTIAQSGTSKFLKALKENKDLGADNGLIGQFGVGFYSAFLVADKVVVSTKSPRSDKQYVWEAAADSSSYVIKEETNPENLIQRGTQITLYLRPDDKYEFSEPARIQGLVKNYSQFVSFPIYTWQEKSRTVEVEEEEEPKEGEEPKPEGEKKKKTKTEKYWDWELANETKPIWMRSPKEVQKEEYQEFYKKTFSEFLDPLGYTHFTTEGEVEFRSVLYIPGMGPLNNEDVVNPKTKNIRLYVKRVFISDDFDGELFPRYLSFVKGVVDSNDLPLNVSREILQESRIVRIMRKRLVRKTFDMIQDISESENKEDYKKLWENFGRFIKLGCIEDSGNHKRITPLLRFYSSKSGEELISLDDYVEHMPENQKAIYYLASDSLQSAKSAPFLEKLVQKGIEVLYLVEPIDEVAIQNLQTYKEKKFVDISKEDLELGDEDEVKERETEQQYTLVCDWIKQQLGDKVAKVQVSKRLSSSPCVLVSGKFGWSANMERLMKAQALGDTASLEFMRGRRILEINPDHPIVKDLKAACKNAPDSTDAKRAVELLYDTALISSGFTPDSPADLGNKIYEMMAMALGGRWGRLEDEEAADGTNGAESDANAAEAVEAQVVEASEVRTENFSFDVP
;
A
#
# COMPACT_ATOMS: atom_id res chain seq x y z
N MET A 1 30.47 -8.20 -21.18
CA MET A 1 29.68 -7.34 -20.27
C MET A 1 28.27 -7.87 -20.01
N GLY A 2 27.50 -8.36 -21.00
CA GLY A 2 26.08 -8.71 -20.80
C GLY A 2 25.74 -9.76 -19.72
N SER A 3 26.59 -10.77 -19.48
CA SER A 3 26.30 -11.85 -18.52
C SER A 3 26.51 -11.49 -17.04
N ALA A 4 27.28 -10.43 -16.75
CA ALA A 4 27.60 -10.07 -15.36
C ALA A 4 26.42 -9.39 -14.65
N THR A 5 25.63 -8.59 -15.37
CA THR A 5 24.47 -7.90 -14.80
C THR A 5 23.24 -8.80 -14.69
N SER A 6 23.05 -9.75 -15.61
CA SER A 6 21.95 -10.72 -15.51
C SER A 6 22.11 -11.67 -14.33
N SER A 7 23.34 -11.97 -13.90
CA SER A 7 23.58 -12.82 -12.72
C SER A 7 23.23 -12.12 -11.40
N MET A 8 23.25 -10.78 -11.33
CA MET A 8 22.67 -10.06 -10.19
C MET A 8 21.14 -10.16 -10.20
N ALA A 9 20.47 -9.84 -11.31
CA ALA A 9 19.02 -9.95 -11.41
C ALA A 9 18.51 -11.37 -11.08
N ALA A 10 19.25 -12.41 -11.46
CA ALA A 10 18.97 -13.78 -11.04
C ALA A 10 19.11 -13.97 -9.52
N LYS A 11 20.22 -13.53 -8.90
CA LYS A 11 20.42 -13.62 -7.44
C LYS A 11 19.32 -12.95 -6.60
N PHE A 12 18.68 -11.89 -7.11
CA PHE A 12 17.55 -11.22 -6.46
C PHE A 12 16.20 -11.92 -6.67
N ALA A 13 16.11 -12.91 -7.57
CA ALA A 13 14.86 -13.51 -8.02
C ALA A 13 14.69 -14.99 -7.64
N PHE A 14 15.66 -15.56 -6.92
CA PHE A 14 15.63 -16.96 -6.50
C PHE A 14 16.08 -17.11 -5.04
N PHE A 15 15.12 -17.47 -4.20
CA PHE A 15 15.34 -17.88 -2.81
C PHE A 15 14.87 -19.34 -2.70
N PRO A 16 15.76 -20.34 -2.88
CA PRO A 16 15.45 -21.71 -2.51
C PRO A 16 15.35 -21.83 -0.98
N PRO A 17 14.51 -22.73 -0.43
CA PRO A 17 14.59 -23.11 0.97
C PRO A 17 15.98 -23.66 1.32
N ASP A 18 16.58 -23.15 2.40
CA ASP A 18 17.86 -23.60 2.94
C ASP A 18 17.74 -23.71 4.48
N PRO A 19 17.79 -24.94 5.07
CA PRO A 19 17.88 -26.22 4.37
C PRO A 19 16.62 -26.52 3.52
N PRO A 20 16.73 -27.42 2.52
CA PRO A 20 15.59 -28.00 1.82
C PRO A 20 14.51 -28.51 2.78
N SER A 21 13.23 -28.40 2.41
CA SER A 21 12.13 -28.91 3.25
C SER A 21 12.05 -30.44 3.29
N TYR A 22 12.86 -31.15 2.49
CA TYR A 22 12.77 -32.58 2.32
C TYR A 22 14.08 -33.22 1.84
N ASP A 23 14.22 -34.53 2.08
CA ASP A 23 15.23 -35.43 1.52
C ASP A 23 14.63 -36.44 0.54
N THR A 24 15.43 -36.96 -0.40
CA THR A 24 15.02 -38.07 -1.28
C THR A 24 15.62 -39.40 -0.83
N TYR A 25 14.77 -40.40 -0.58
CA TYR A 25 15.20 -41.78 -0.27
C TYR A 25 14.61 -42.81 -1.27
N ILE A 26 15.10 -44.05 -1.24
CA ILE A 26 14.53 -45.16 -1.98
C ILE A 26 13.75 -46.04 -1.00
N ASP A 27 12.48 -46.27 -1.30
CA ASP A 27 11.56 -47.10 -0.52
C ASP A 27 11.85 -48.58 -0.80
N GLU A 28 12.61 -49.24 0.09
CA GLU A 28 13.08 -50.63 -0.12
C GLU A 28 11.98 -51.63 -0.57
N PRO A 29 10.73 -51.59 -0.05
CA PRO A 29 9.68 -52.53 -0.47
C PRO A 29 9.19 -52.33 -1.91
N THR A 30 9.25 -51.11 -2.46
CA THR A 30 8.73 -50.81 -3.81
C THR A 30 9.82 -50.47 -4.83
N GLY A 31 11.04 -50.17 -4.39
CA GLY A 31 12.13 -49.68 -5.23
C GLY A 31 11.90 -48.29 -5.84
N LYS A 32 10.83 -47.58 -5.43
CA LYS A 32 10.53 -46.21 -5.88
C LYS A 32 11.36 -45.20 -5.09
N MET A 33 11.68 -44.06 -5.71
CA MET A 33 12.15 -42.90 -4.97
C MET A 33 10.95 -42.23 -4.27
N ARG A 34 11.15 -41.78 -3.03
CA ARG A 34 10.17 -41.07 -2.20
C ARG A 34 10.81 -39.84 -1.55
N ILE A 35 9.95 -38.96 -1.05
CA ILE A 35 10.25 -37.71 -0.36
C ILE A 35 10.07 -37.93 1.14
N SER A 36 10.94 -37.39 1.98
CA SER A 36 10.85 -37.46 3.45
C SER A 36 9.70 -36.61 4.00
N ASP A 37 9.34 -36.84 5.27
CA ASP A 37 8.45 -35.97 6.08
C ASP A 37 7.02 -35.73 5.55
N VAL A 38 6.66 -36.40 4.45
CA VAL A 38 5.31 -36.44 3.87
C VAL A 38 4.73 -37.85 3.96
N LEU A 39 3.41 -37.96 4.07
CA LEU A 39 2.72 -39.26 4.07
C LEU A 39 2.94 -39.98 2.72
N PRO A 40 3.55 -41.19 2.70
CA PRO A 40 3.78 -41.93 1.45
C PRO A 40 2.46 -42.30 0.78
N ARG A 41 2.39 -42.08 -0.53
CA ARG A 41 1.26 -42.48 -1.37
C ARG A 41 1.75 -43.33 -2.54
N ASP A 42 0.85 -44.14 -3.11
CA ASP A 42 1.14 -44.98 -4.27
C ASP A 42 0.71 -44.35 -5.60
N ASP A 43 -0.13 -43.31 -5.55
CA ASP A 43 -0.53 -42.47 -6.68
C ASP A 43 0.47 -41.33 -6.97
N VAL A 44 1.53 -41.19 -6.16
CA VAL A 44 2.65 -40.26 -6.39
C VAL A 44 3.89 -41.03 -6.87
N ASP A 45 4.54 -40.52 -7.91
CA ASP A 45 5.79 -41.05 -8.49
C ASP A 45 6.83 -39.92 -8.51
N VAL A 46 7.94 -40.09 -7.78
CA VAL A 46 9.01 -39.08 -7.65
C VAL A 46 10.20 -39.49 -8.51
N VAL A 47 10.74 -38.55 -9.28
CA VAL A 47 11.80 -38.78 -10.29
C VAL A 47 12.90 -37.73 -10.19
N LYS A 48 14.13 -38.12 -10.53
CA LYS A 48 15.21 -37.17 -10.89
C LYS A 48 15.30 -37.07 -12.41
N LEU A 49 15.42 -35.84 -12.92
CA LEU A 49 15.38 -35.51 -14.35
C LEU A 49 16.65 -34.74 -14.74
N SER A 50 17.40 -35.24 -15.71
CA SER A 50 18.57 -34.54 -16.25
C SER A 50 18.13 -33.44 -17.22
N THR A 51 18.52 -32.19 -16.95
CA THR A 51 18.17 -31.04 -17.79
C THR A 51 19.17 -30.85 -18.94
N LYS A 52 18.75 -30.16 -20.01
CA LYS A 52 19.61 -29.85 -21.17
C LYS A 52 20.86 -29.02 -20.86
N LYS A 53 21.00 -28.52 -19.62
CA LYS A 53 22.17 -27.77 -19.13
C LYS A 53 23.11 -28.59 -18.24
N GLY A 54 22.77 -29.85 -17.95
CA GLY A 54 23.61 -30.77 -17.17
C GLY A 54 23.34 -30.79 -15.66
N ASN A 55 22.28 -30.13 -15.20
CA ASN A 55 21.80 -30.27 -13.82
C ASN A 55 20.84 -31.48 -13.74
N GLU A 56 20.76 -32.13 -12.59
CA GLU A 56 19.63 -32.99 -12.21
C GLU A 56 18.68 -32.22 -11.30
N ILE A 57 17.38 -32.26 -11.63
CA ILE A 57 16.28 -31.71 -10.81
C ILE A 57 15.37 -32.82 -10.28
N VAL A 58 14.62 -32.56 -9.21
CA VAL A 58 13.60 -33.47 -8.67
C VAL A 58 12.21 -33.05 -9.14
N ALA A 59 11.35 -34.02 -9.45
CA ALA A 59 9.94 -33.78 -9.76
C ALA A 59 9.05 -34.87 -9.18
N MET A 60 7.79 -34.51 -8.89
CA MET A 60 6.75 -35.42 -8.43
C MET A 60 5.53 -35.39 -9.36
N TYR A 61 5.05 -36.57 -9.72
CA TYR A 61 3.86 -36.77 -10.55
C TYR A 61 2.74 -37.39 -9.73
N VAL A 62 1.66 -36.63 -9.50
CA VAL A 62 0.41 -37.10 -8.89
C VAL A 62 -0.51 -37.63 -9.98
N LYS A 63 -0.80 -38.93 -9.94
CA LYS A 63 -1.58 -39.65 -10.93
C LYS A 63 -3.04 -39.78 -10.50
N ASN A 64 -3.95 -39.17 -11.26
CA ASN A 64 -5.40 -39.33 -11.08
C ASN A 64 -5.94 -40.26 -12.19
N PRO A 65 -6.36 -41.52 -11.88
CA PRO A 65 -6.77 -42.49 -12.90
C PRO A 65 -7.98 -42.07 -13.76
N CYS A 66 -8.76 -41.08 -13.31
CA CYS A 66 -9.93 -40.57 -14.02
C CYS A 66 -9.63 -39.31 -14.85
N ALA A 67 -8.41 -38.77 -14.79
CA ALA A 67 -8.06 -37.50 -15.40
C ALA A 67 -7.82 -37.59 -16.91
N SER A 68 -8.51 -36.72 -17.66
CA SER A 68 -8.33 -36.50 -19.10
C SER A 68 -7.20 -35.52 -19.44
N LEU A 69 -6.79 -34.69 -18.46
CA LEU A 69 -5.83 -33.60 -18.60
C LEU A 69 -4.73 -33.68 -17.54
N THR A 70 -3.59 -33.05 -17.83
CA THR A 70 -2.42 -32.99 -16.94
C THR A 70 -1.98 -31.55 -16.73
N LEU A 71 -1.68 -31.18 -15.48
CA LEU A 71 -1.26 -29.84 -15.10
C LEU A 71 0.23 -29.86 -14.74
N LEU A 72 1.06 -29.10 -15.46
CA LEU A 72 2.49 -28.92 -15.18
C LEU A 72 2.67 -27.63 -14.37
N TYR A 73 3.09 -27.76 -13.11
CA TYR A 73 3.12 -26.68 -12.11
C TYR A 73 4.54 -26.16 -11.88
N SER A 74 4.79 -24.92 -12.29
CA SER A 74 5.97 -24.12 -11.93
C SER A 74 5.66 -23.33 -10.66
N HIS A 75 6.27 -23.70 -9.54
CA HIS A 75 5.95 -23.16 -8.21
C HIS A 75 6.47 -21.75 -7.95
N GLY A 76 5.98 -21.13 -6.88
CA GLY A 76 6.43 -19.82 -6.40
C GLY A 76 7.88 -19.79 -5.96
N ASN A 77 8.36 -18.58 -5.63
CA ASN A 77 9.66 -18.39 -4.99
C ASN A 77 9.58 -18.75 -3.49
N ALA A 78 10.70 -19.04 -2.83
CA ALA A 78 10.72 -19.49 -1.42
C ALA A 78 9.85 -20.73 -1.13
N ALA A 79 9.71 -21.62 -2.12
CA ALA A 79 8.99 -22.89 -2.02
C ALA A 79 9.78 -24.00 -2.72
N ASP A 80 9.59 -25.26 -2.29
CA ASP A 80 10.05 -26.48 -2.97
C ASP A 80 8.93 -27.54 -3.06
N ILE A 81 9.15 -28.65 -3.79
CA ILE A 81 8.13 -29.70 -3.95
C ILE A 81 7.75 -30.43 -2.66
N GLY A 82 8.56 -30.36 -1.59
CA GLY A 82 8.23 -30.92 -0.28
C GLY A 82 7.11 -30.11 0.37
N GLN A 83 7.28 -28.79 0.44
CA GLN A 83 6.26 -27.87 0.93
C GLN A 83 4.99 -27.90 0.06
N MET A 84 5.15 -28.02 -1.26
CA MET A 84 4.03 -28.05 -2.20
C MET A 84 3.30 -29.42 -2.26
N TYR A 85 3.85 -30.49 -1.67
CA TYR A 85 3.35 -31.87 -1.81
C TYR A 85 1.85 -32.00 -1.53
N HIS A 86 1.39 -31.47 -0.38
CA HIS A 86 -0.03 -31.52 0.02
C HIS A 86 -0.93 -30.74 -0.95
N ILE A 87 -0.48 -29.53 -1.35
CA ILE A 87 -1.19 -28.67 -2.29
C ILE A 87 -1.34 -29.38 -3.65
N PHE A 88 -0.28 -30.05 -4.12
CA PHE A 88 -0.32 -30.81 -5.38
C PHE A 88 -1.26 -32.02 -5.31
N THR A 89 -1.29 -32.76 -4.19
CA THR A 89 -2.24 -33.88 -4.04
C THR A 89 -3.70 -33.41 -3.99
N GLU A 90 -4.00 -32.33 -3.27
CA GLU A 90 -5.36 -31.79 -3.17
C GLU A 90 -5.82 -31.10 -4.47
N LEU A 91 -4.94 -30.40 -5.19
CA LEU A 91 -5.26 -29.86 -6.50
C LEU A 91 -5.53 -30.99 -7.52
N SER A 92 -4.72 -32.04 -7.56
CA SER A 92 -4.97 -33.20 -8.45
C SER A 92 -6.33 -33.87 -8.17
N LEU A 93 -6.67 -34.03 -6.89
CA LEU A 93 -7.92 -34.65 -6.45
C LEU A 93 -9.14 -33.75 -6.72
N HIS A 94 -9.10 -32.48 -6.30
CA HIS A 94 -10.23 -31.56 -6.43
C HIS A 94 -10.46 -31.04 -7.84
N LEU A 95 -9.42 -30.92 -8.67
CA LEU A 95 -9.54 -30.46 -10.06
C LEU A 95 -9.82 -31.59 -11.05
N GLY A 96 -9.56 -32.86 -10.66
CA GLY A 96 -9.76 -34.02 -11.53
C GLY A 96 -8.68 -34.17 -12.62
N VAL A 97 -7.45 -33.75 -12.32
CA VAL A 97 -6.31 -33.73 -13.27
C VAL A 97 -5.12 -34.54 -12.73
N ASN A 98 -4.28 -35.06 -13.61
CA ASN A 98 -2.92 -35.44 -13.21
C ASN A 98 -2.12 -34.15 -12.94
N LEU A 99 -1.12 -34.18 -12.05
CA LEU A 99 -0.32 -33.00 -11.73
C LEU A 99 1.18 -33.34 -11.66
N MET A 100 2.00 -32.60 -12.38
CA MET A 100 3.46 -32.68 -12.36
C MET A 100 4.02 -31.41 -11.72
N GLY A 101 4.60 -31.53 -10.53
CA GLY A 101 5.38 -30.47 -9.88
C GLY A 101 6.86 -30.78 -9.97
N TYR A 102 7.72 -29.76 -10.10
CA TYR A 102 9.17 -29.94 -10.21
C TYR A 102 9.91 -28.79 -9.53
N ASP A 103 11.03 -29.10 -8.88
CA ASP A 103 11.96 -28.10 -8.34
C ASP A 103 12.79 -27.47 -9.47
N TYR A 104 13.15 -26.20 -9.30
CA TYR A 104 14.15 -25.55 -10.15
C TYR A 104 15.57 -26.07 -9.84
N SER A 105 16.50 -25.92 -10.79
CA SER A 105 17.92 -26.20 -10.57
C SER A 105 18.45 -25.43 -9.35
N GLY A 106 18.92 -26.14 -8.31
CA GLY A 106 19.35 -25.55 -7.04
C GLY A 106 18.23 -25.22 -6.04
N TYR A 107 17.03 -25.80 -6.19
CA TYR A 107 15.95 -25.81 -5.19
C TYR A 107 15.75 -27.22 -4.63
N GLY A 108 15.37 -27.33 -3.35
CA GLY A 108 15.12 -28.61 -2.70
C GLY A 108 16.32 -29.56 -2.83
N GLN A 109 16.07 -30.77 -3.31
CA GLN A 109 17.10 -31.79 -3.57
C GLN A 109 17.66 -31.76 -5.01
N SER A 110 17.49 -30.62 -5.70
CA SER A 110 17.95 -30.40 -7.08
C SER A 110 19.33 -29.75 -7.15
N SER A 111 20.16 -30.27 -8.04
CA SER A 111 21.54 -29.81 -8.24
C SER A 111 21.63 -28.52 -9.08
N GLY A 112 22.82 -27.93 -9.11
CA GLY A 112 23.13 -26.74 -9.91
C GLY A 112 22.97 -25.44 -9.12
N LYS A 113 22.56 -24.37 -9.80
CA LYS A 113 22.17 -23.07 -9.21
C LYS A 113 21.05 -22.46 -10.05
N PRO A 114 20.11 -21.72 -9.44
CA PRO A 114 18.98 -21.19 -10.18
C PRO A 114 19.38 -19.99 -11.05
N SER A 115 18.90 -20.00 -12.29
CA SER A 115 18.93 -18.86 -13.20
C SER A 115 17.72 -18.92 -14.13
N GLU A 116 17.36 -17.79 -14.75
CA GLU A 116 16.28 -17.73 -15.75
C GLU A 116 16.43 -18.85 -16.79
N GLN A 117 17.64 -19.00 -17.36
CA GLN A 117 17.93 -20.00 -18.39
C GLN A 117 18.02 -21.44 -17.85
N ASP A 118 18.18 -21.64 -16.54
CA ASP A 118 18.03 -22.96 -15.92
C ASP A 118 16.55 -23.31 -15.76
N THR A 119 15.68 -22.40 -15.26
CA THR A 119 14.24 -22.70 -15.16
C THR A 119 13.58 -23.04 -16.50
N TYR A 120 14.06 -22.44 -17.61
CA TYR A 120 13.64 -22.76 -18.99
C TYR A 120 14.17 -24.11 -19.51
N ALA A 121 15.16 -24.70 -18.84
CA ALA A 121 15.65 -26.06 -19.02
C ALA A 121 14.94 -27.06 -18.09
N ASP A 122 14.64 -26.64 -16.86
CA ASP A 122 13.96 -27.42 -15.83
C ASP A 122 12.54 -27.79 -16.27
N ILE A 123 11.73 -26.79 -16.66
CA ILE A 123 10.36 -27.02 -17.15
C ILE A 123 10.32 -27.88 -18.42
N GLU A 124 11.36 -27.80 -19.26
CA GLU A 124 11.47 -28.60 -20.47
C GLU A 124 11.80 -30.06 -20.16
N ALA A 125 12.61 -30.32 -19.11
CA ALA A 125 12.86 -31.68 -18.62
C ALA A 125 11.59 -32.28 -17.98
N ALA A 126 10.86 -31.50 -17.20
CA ALA A 126 9.57 -31.91 -16.63
C ALA A 126 8.51 -32.20 -17.72
N TYR A 127 8.42 -31.36 -18.76
CA TYR A 127 7.56 -31.59 -19.91
C TYR A 127 7.95 -32.85 -20.71
N LYS A 128 9.25 -33.05 -20.99
CA LYS A 128 9.74 -34.27 -21.66
C LYS A 128 9.45 -35.53 -20.84
N CYS A 129 9.51 -35.46 -19.51
CA CYS A 129 9.09 -36.57 -18.66
C CYS A 129 7.59 -36.90 -18.82
N LEU A 130 6.71 -35.88 -18.93
CA LEU A 130 5.29 -36.07 -19.23
C LEU A 130 5.06 -36.76 -20.57
N GLU A 131 5.77 -36.34 -21.61
CA GLU A 131 5.67 -36.90 -22.97
C GLU A 131 6.26 -38.33 -23.05
N GLU A 132 7.52 -38.51 -22.63
CA GLU A 132 8.31 -39.74 -22.82
C GLU A 132 8.00 -40.84 -21.79
N LYS A 133 7.86 -40.50 -20.49
CA LYS A 133 7.63 -41.48 -19.41
C LYS A 133 6.13 -41.74 -19.18
N TYR A 134 5.31 -40.69 -19.21
CA TYR A 134 3.90 -40.78 -18.85
C TYR A 134 2.94 -40.78 -20.06
N GLY A 135 3.44 -40.56 -21.30
CA GLY A 135 2.66 -40.65 -22.53
C GLY A 135 1.63 -39.52 -22.72
N ILE A 136 1.81 -38.40 -22.03
CA ILE A 136 0.90 -37.25 -22.07
C ILE A 136 1.17 -36.42 -23.33
N LYS A 137 0.11 -36.10 -24.07
CA LYS A 137 0.19 -35.28 -25.29
C LYS A 137 0.14 -33.79 -24.96
N GLU A 138 0.80 -32.98 -25.79
CA GLU A 138 0.73 -31.51 -25.75
C GLU A 138 -0.72 -30.98 -25.65
N GLU A 139 -1.66 -31.56 -26.42
CA GLU A 139 -3.08 -31.18 -26.44
C GLU A 139 -3.85 -31.48 -25.13
N ASP A 140 -3.24 -32.21 -24.20
CA ASP A 140 -3.77 -32.58 -22.89
C ASP A 140 -3.01 -31.92 -21.72
N VAL A 141 -2.00 -31.09 -22.00
CA VAL A 141 -1.21 -30.36 -20.99
C VAL A 141 -1.76 -28.94 -20.76
N ILE A 142 -1.94 -28.60 -19.48
CA ILE A 142 -2.16 -27.24 -18.97
C ILE A 142 -0.86 -26.80 -18.29
N LEU A 143 -0.33 -25.62 -18.62
CA LEU A 143 0.78 -25.03 -17.87
C LEU A 143 0.24 -24.16 -16.74
N TYR A 144 0.79 -24.29 -15.54
CA TYR A 144 0.47 -23.46 -14.37
C TYR A 144 1.75 -22.79 -13.88
N GLY A 145 1.76 -21.46 -13.73
CA GLY A 145 2.90 -20.71 -13.19
C GLY A 145 2.50 -19.76 -12.06
N GLN A 146 3.04 -20.00 -10.86
CA GLN A 146 2.85 -19.16 -9.68
C GLN A 146 4.01 -18.18 -9.49
N SER A 147 3.72 -16.89 -9.31
CA SER A 147 4.72 -15.86 -9.03
C SER A 147 5.89 -15.91 -10.05
N VAL A 148 7.13 -16.15 -9.60
CA VAL A 148 8.31 -16.37 -10.46
C VAL A 148 8.11 -17.48 -11.51
N GLY A 149 7.37 -18.54 -11.16
CA GLY A 149 7.03 -19.68 -12.04
C GLY A 149 6.18 -19.32 -13.25
N SER A 150 5.55 -18.13 -13.28
CA SER A 150 4.94 -17.59 -14.50
C SER A 150 5.96 -17.38 -15.63
N GLY A 151 7.23 -17.14 -15.28
CA GLY A 151 8.36 -16.99 -16.20
C GLY A 151 8.66 -18.22 -17.07
N PRO A 152 8.99 -19.38 -16.49
CA PRO A 152 9.20 -20.62 -17.23
C PRO A 152 7.91 -21.16 -17.86
N ALA A 153 6.76 -21.04 -17.20
CA ALA A 153 5.47 -21.44 -17.77
C ALA A 153 5.19 -20.70 -19.10
N LEU A 154 5.40 -19.37 -19.15
CA LEU A 154 5.23 -18.60 -20.39
C LEU A 154 6.36 -18.81 -21.40
N ASP A 155 7.56 -19.22 -20.96
CA ASP A 155 8.64 -19.61 -21.89
C ASP A 155 8.33 -20.89 -22.66
N LEU A 156 7.69 -21.85 -22.01
CA LEU A 156 7.25 -23.09 -22.64
C LEU A 156 5.96 -22.86 -23.44
N ALA A 157 5.04 -22.01 -22.97
CA ALA A 157 3.79 -21.71 -23.65
C ALA A 157 3.96 -21.10 -25.05
N ILE A 158 4.99 -20.28 -25.28
CA ILE A 158 5.29 -19.72 -26.62
C ILE A 158 6.01 -20.72 -27.56
N ARG A 159 6.39 -21.89 -27.05
CA ARG A 159 7.07 -22.96 -27.81
C ARG A 159 6.15 -24.14 -28.15
N LEU A 160 5.04 -24.30 -27.42
CA LEU A 160 4.07 -25.39 -27.56
C LEU A 160 2.72 -24.85 -28.10
N PRO A 161 2.48 -24.87 -29.42
CA PRO A 161 1.33 -24.21 -30.03
C PRO A 161 -0.04 -24.86 -29.72
N ASN A 162 -0.09 -26.13 -29.30
CA ASN A 162 -1.30 -26.93 -29.14
C ASN A 162 -1.77 -27.12 -27.69
N LEU A 163 -1.12 -26.47 -26.71
CA LEU A 163 -1.46 -26.58 -25.28
C LEU A 163 -2.95 -26.40 -24.99
N ARG A 164 -3.45 -27.11 -23.96
CA ARG A 164 -4.85 -27.04 -23.53
C ARG A 164 -5.22 -25.68 -22.91
N GLY A 165 -4.26 -25.01 -22.29
CA GLY A 165 -4.40 -23.68 -21.69
C GLY A 165 -3.23 -23.33 -20.77
N VAL A 166 -3.23 -22.09 -20.27
CA VAL A 166 -2.27 -21.60 -19.26
C VAL A 166 -3.03 -21.02 -18.06
N VAL A 167 -2.55 -21.30 -16.85
CA VAL A 167 -2.95 -20.62 -15.61
C VAL A 167 -1.77 -19.81 -15.10
N LEU A 168 -2.01 -18.52 -14.83
CA LEU A 168 -1.04 -17.61 -14.25
C LEU A 168 -1.55 -17.16 -12.88
N HIS A 169 -0.77 -17.43 -11.82
CA HIS A 169 -1.14 -17.15 -10.44
C HIS A 169 -0.20 -16.11 -9.82
N SER A 170 -0.73 -14.95 -9.41
CA SER A 170 0.01 -13.72 -9.09
C SER A 170 1.25 -13.47 -9.99
N PRO A 171 1.08 -13.47 -11.33
CA PRO A 171 2.19 -13.50 -12.27
C PRO A 171 2.93 -12.16 -12.39
N ILE A 172 4.22 -12.23 -12.71
CA ILE A 172 5.09 -11.06 -12.86
C ILE A 172 5.13 -10.57 -14.32
N LEU A 173 5.11 -9.25 -14.56
CA LEU A 173 5.32 -8.69 -15.92
C LEU A 173 6.77 -8.87 -16.39
N SER A 174 7.71 -8.61 -15.48
CA SER A 174 9.13 -8.96 -15.56
C SER A 174 9.79 -8.80 -14.19
N GLY A 175 10.94 -9.45 -13.95
CA GLY A 175 11.60 -9.42 -12.65
C GLY A 175 11.99 -8.02 -12.18
N LEU A 176 12.45 -7.15 -13.09
CA LEU A 176 12.75 -5.76 -12.77
C LEU A 176 11.50 -4.95 -12.39
N ARG A 177 10.32 -5.33 -12.91
CA ARG A 177 9.05 -4.66 -12.60
C ARG A 177 8.47 -5.00 -11.24
N VAL A 178 8.84 -6.15 -10.67
CA VAL A 178 8.52 -6.52 -9.29
C VAL A 178 9.27 -5.59 -8.32
N MET A 179 10.56 -5.37 -8.57
CA MET A 179 11.40 -4.53 -7.69
C MET A 179 11.19 -3.02 -7.90
N TYR A 180 10.83 -2.57 -9.12
CA TYR A 180 10.73 -1.15 -9.46
C TYR A 180 9.62 -0.86 -10.48
N PRO A 181 8.83 0.23 -10.37
CA PRO A 181 7.72 0.54 -11.29
C PRO A 181 8.19 1.06 -12.67
N VAL A 182 8.91 0.24 -13.43
CA VAL A 182 9.54 0.60 -14.71
C VAL A 182 8.60 0.40 -15.92
N LYS A 183 8.40 1.47 -16.69
CA LYS A 183 7.50 1.49 -17.87
C LYS A 183 8.10 0.90 -19.15
N LYS A 184 9.37 0.47 -19.14
CA LYS A 184 10.08 -0.10 -20.29
C LYS A 184 10.70 -1.44 -19.91
N THR A 185 10.63 -2.43 -20.81
CA THR A 185 11.38 -3.68 -20.65
C THR A 185 12.84 -3.43 -21.05
N PHE A 186 13.80 -3.88 -20.25
CA PHE A 186 15.22 -3.70 -20.53
C PHE A 186 15.87 -4.98 -21.07
N TRP A 187 17.06 -4.87 -21.68
CA TRP A 187 17.74 -6.03 -22.26
C TRP A 187 18.23 -7.02 -21.18
N PHE A 188 18.62 -6.52 -20.00
CA PHE A 188 19.09 -7.29 -18.84
C PHE A 188 17.97 -7.72 -17.87
N ASP A 189 16.73 -7.32 -18.12
CA ASP A 189 15.56 -7.74 -17.36
C ASP A 189 15.32 -9.26 -17.55
N ILE A 190 14.72 -9.93 -16.58
CA ILE A 190 14.46 -11.38 -16.60
C ILE A 190 12.95 -11.66 -16.62
N TYR A 191 12.55 -12.84 -17.12
CA TYR A 191 11.15 -13.27 -17.16
C TYR A 191 10.23 -12.23 -17.80
N LYS A 192 10.57 -11.79 -19.02
CA LYS A 192 9.88 -10.72 -19.77
C LYS A 192 8.50 -11.15 -20.27
N ASN A 193 7.63 -11.53 -19.34
CA ASN A 193 6.32 -12.11 -19.61
C ASN A 193 5.40 -11.14 -20.35
N ILE A 194 5.56 -9.83 -20.13
CA ILE A 194 4.93 -8.78 -20.92
C ILE A 194 5.27 -8.86 -22.42
N ASP A 195 6.49 -9.30 -22.78
CA ASP A 195 6.93 -9.51 -24.15
C ASP A 195 6.49 -10.90 -24.69
N LYS A 196 6.30 -11.91 -23.81
CA LYS A 196 5.90 -13.28 -24.18
C LYS A 196 4.39 -13.48 -24.34
N ILE A 197 3.58 -12.90 -23.45
CA ILE A 197 2.15 -13.19 -23.34
C ILE A 197 1.32 -12.95 -24.62
N PRO A 198 1.65 -11.99 -25.53
CA PRO A 198 0.90 -11.82 -26.79
C PRO A 198 1.10 -12.98 -27.78
N HIS A 199 2.09 -13.84 -27.57
CA HIS A 199 2.43 -14.96 -28.44
C HIS A 199 1.80 -16.30 -28.02
N VAL A 200 1.18 -16.38 -26.84
CA VAL A 200 0.52 -17.61 -26.36
C VAL A 200 -0.74 -17.88 -27.20
N SER A 201 -0.87 -19.12 -27.70
CA SER A 201 -1.90 -19.53 -28.66
C SER A 201 -3.18 -20.09 -28.03
N CYS A 202 -3.13 -20.48 -26.75
CA CYS A 202 -4.19 -21.19 -26.03
C CYS A 202 -4.84 -20.31 -24.93
N PRO A 203 -6.01 -20.68 -24.38
CA PRO A 203 -6.73 -19.88 -23.40
C PRO A 203 -5.91 -19.64 -22.12
N VAL A 204 -5.78 -18.38 -21.72
CA VAL A 204 -5.08 -17.98 -20.49
C VAL A 204 -6.07 -17.55 -19.41
N LEU A 205 -6.02 -18.22 -18.25
CA LEU A 205 -6.59 -17.75 -16.99
C LEU A 205 -5.52 -16.99 -16.20
N VAL A 206 -5.89 -15.84 -15.64
CA VAL A 206 -5.09 -15.13 -14.63
C VAL A 206 -5.85 -15.11 -13.31
N ILE A 207 -5.15 -15.40 -12.22
CA ILE A 207 -5.61 -15.32 -10.83
C ILE A 207 -4.67 -14.36 -10.08
N HIS A 208 -5.21 -13.34 -9.39
CA HIS A 208 -4.41 -12.37 -8.65
C HIS A 208 -5.21 -11.77 -7.48
N GLY A 209 -4.57 -11.58 -6.33
CA GLY A 209 -5.11 -10.82 -5.21
C GLY A 209 -5.13 -9.31 -5.46
N THR A 210 -6.12 -8.59 -4.91
CA THR A 210 -6.19 -7.11 -5.04
C THR A 210 -5.25 -6.36 -4.10
N GLU A 211 -4.73 -7.04 -3.08
CA GLU A 211 -3.84 -6.53 -2.03
C GLU A 211 -2.53 -7.35 -2.02
N ASP A 212 -2.07 -7.73 -3.22
CA ASP A 212 -0.79 -8.40 -3.44
C ASP A 212 0.37 -7.37 -3.41
N GLU A 213 0.97 -7.21 -2.23
CA GLU A 213 2.09 -6.29 -1.99
C GLU A 213 3.43 -6.79 -2.54
N VAL A 214 3.56 -8.09 -2.85
CA VAL A 214 4.81 -8.68 -3.37
C VAL A 214 4.87 -8.57 -4.88
N VAL A 215 3.74 -8.77 -5.56
CA VAL A 215 3.60 -8.60 -7.01
C VAL A 215 2.33 -7.79 -7.25
N ASP A 216 2.46 -6.47 -7.40
CA ASP A 216 1.34 -5.55 -7.60
C ASP A 216 0.28 -6.06 -8.59
N PHE A 217 -0.99 -5.95 -8.20
CA PHE A 217 -2.16 -6.42 -8.93
C PHE A 217 -2.22 -5.95 -10.41
N SER A 218 -1.62 -4.81 -10.75
CA SER A 218 -1.56 -4.35 -12.14
C SER A 218 -0.72 -5.27 -13.04
N HIS A 219 0.13 -6.15 -12.50
CA HIS A 219 0.88 -7.14 -13.27
C HIS A 219 -0.05 -8.19 -13.90
N GLY A 220 -0.83 -8.90 -13.09
CA GLY A 220 -1.80 -9.89 -13.58
C GLY A 220 -2.84 -9.25 -14.50
N LYS A 221 -3.30 -8.04 -14.15
CA LYS A 221 -4.21 -7.27 -15.01
C LYS A 221 -3.60 -6.94 -16.37
N GLN A 222 -2.37 -6.41 -16.44
CA GLN A 222 -1.72 -6.07 -17.70
C GLN A 222 -1.40 -7.31 -18.54
N LEU A 223 -0.97 -8.42 -17.92
CA LEU A 223 -0.78 -9.69 -18.64
C LEU A 223 -2.10 -10.19 -19.23
N TRP A 224 -3.19 -10.16 -18.47
CA TRP A 224 -4.53 -10.49 -18.97
C TRP A 224 -5.02 -9.56 -20.08
N GLU A 225 -4.73 -8.25 -19.98
CA GLU A 225 -5.03 -7.28 -21.03
C GLU A 225 -4.25 -7.53 -22.33
N LEU A 226 -3.05 -8.12 -22.25
CA LEU A 226 -2.19 -8.48 -23.39
C LEU A 226 -2.36 -9.93 -23.91
N CYS A 227 -3.07 -10.80 -23.17
CA CYS A 227 -3.37 -12.17 -23.61
C CYS A 227 -4.13 -12.19 -24.94
N LYS A 228 -3.74 -13.09 -25.85
CA LYS A 228 -4.42 -13.30 -27.12
C LYS A 228 -5.78 -14.00 -26.94
N GLU A 229 -5.78 -15.19 -26.36
CA GLU A 229 -7.00 -15.97 -26.05
C GLU A 229 -7.31 -15.83 -24.56
N LYS A 230 -8.32 -15.02 -24.21
CA LYS A 230 -8.61 -14.64 -22.82
C LYS A 230 -9.68 -15.53 -22.21
N TYR A 231 -9.37 -16.16 -21.07
CA TYR A 231 -10.40 -16.66 -20.16
C TYR A 231 -10.84 -15.55 -19.18
N GLU A 232 -11.96 -15.74 -18.49
CA GLU A 232 -12.42 -14.84 -17.43
C GLU A 232 -11.43 -14.86 -16.24
N PRO A 233 -10.82 -13.74 -15.85
CA PRO A 233 -9.81 -13.72 -14.78
C PRO A 233 -10.48 -13.78 -13.39
N LEU A 234 -9.74 -14.24 -12.39
CA LEU A 234 -10.15 -14.21 -10.99
C LEU A 234 -9.35 -13.15 -10.23
N TRP A 235 -10.03 -12.07 -9.84
CA TRP A 235 -9.47 -11.03 -8.97
C TRP A 235 -10.00 -11.22 -7.55
N LEU A 236 -9.14 -11.64 -6.62
CA LEU A 236 -9.51 -11.96 -5.24
C LEU A 236 -9.41 -10.73 -4.33
N LYS A 237 -10.57 -10.21 -3.89
CA LYS A 237 -10.63 -9.06 -2.96
C LYS A 237 -10.09 -9.44 -1.58
N GLY A 238 -9.23 -8.62 -0.99
CA GLY A 238 -8.51 -8.95 0.25
C GLY A 238 -7.36 -9.96 0.08
N GLY A 239 -7.18 -10.50 -1.13
CA GLY A 239 -6.14 -11.49 -1.40
C GLY A 239 -4.77 -10.83 -1.51
N ASN A 240 -3.78 -11.40 -0.82
CA ASN A 240 -2.36 -11.05 -0.89
C ASN A 240 -1.57 -12.12 -1.66
N HIS A 241 -0.24 -12.03 -1.72
CA HIS A 241 0.58 -12.95 -2.53
C HIS A 241 0.50 -14.44 -2.14
N CYS A 242 0.22 -14.73 -0.86
CA CYS A 242 0.45 -16.04 -0.25
C CYS A 242 -0.82 -16.68 0.37
N ASN A 243 -1.99 -16.07 0.19
CA ASN A 243 -3.25 -16.54 0.79
C ASN A 243 -4.35 -16.90 -0.22
N LEU A 244 -4.08 -16.81 -1.53
CA LEU A 244 -5.10 -16.91 -2.58
C LEU A 244 -5.74 -18.31 -2.65
N GLU A 245 -4.97 -19.36 -2.37
CA GLU A 245 -5.44 -20.75 -2.24
C GLU A 245 -6.53 -20.92 -1.17
N LEU A 246 -6.56 -20.07 -0.14
CA LEU A 246 -7.50 -20.14 0.98
C LEU A 246 -8.91 -19.63 0.61
N TYR A 247 -9.04 -18.88 -0.49
CA TYR A 247 -10.33 -18.34 -0.92
C TYR A 247 -11.20 -19.42 -1.59
N PRO A 248 -12.44 -19.66 -1.13
CA PRO A 248 -13.34 -20.63 -1.76
C PRO A 248 -13.58 -20.40 -3.26
N GLU A 249 -13.41 -19.17 -3.73
CA GLU A 249 -13.46 -18.73 -5.12
C GLU A 249 -12.33 -19.31 -5.98
N TYR A 250 -11.11 -19.45 -5.44
CA TYR A 250 -9.92 -19.94 -6.15
C TYR A 250 -10.15 -21.34 -6.74
N LEU A 251 -10.45 -22.31 -5.87
CA LEU A 251 -10.70 -23.69 -6.27
C LEU A 251 -12.02 -23.85 -7.07
N ARG A 252 -12.98 -22.93 -6.89
CA ARG A 252 -14.23 -22.90 -7.66
C ARG A 252 -13.97 -22.45 -9.11
N HIS A 253 -13.14 -21.43 -9.31
CA HIS A 253 -12.83 -20.87 -10.63
C HIS A 253 -11.81 -21.72 -11.40
N LEU A 254 -10.82 -22.32 -10.74
CA LEU A 254 -9.94 -23.32 -11.37
C LEU A 254 -10.73 -24.51 -11.92
N ARG A 255 -11.69 -25.05 -11.15
CA ARG A 255 -12.61 -26.09 -11.63
C ARG A 255 -13.47 -25.61 -12.82
N LYS A 256 -13.93 -24.36 -12.81
CA LYS A 256 -14.68 -23.73 -13.91
C LYS A 256 -13.83 -23.64 -15.18
N PHE A 257 -12.57 -23.25 -15.07
CA PHE A 257 -11.61 -23.16 -16.17
C PHE A 257 -11.29 -24.53 -16.77
N ILE A 258 -10.90 -25.50 -15.94
CA ILE A 258 -10.59 -26.87 -16.38
C ILE A 258 -11.82 -27.52 -17.03
N SER A 259 -12.99 -27.35 -16.41
CA SER A 259 -14.28 -27.77 -16.99
C SER A 259 -14.65 -27.06 -18.29
N ALA A 260 -14.06 -25.92 -18.63
CA ALA A 260 -14.30 -25.23 -19.89
C ALA A 260 -13.32 -25.69 -20.98
N ILE A 261 -12.02 -25.76 -20.68
CA ILE A 261 -10.98 -26.13 -21.66
C ILE A 261 -11.04 -27.62 -22.05
N GLU A 262 -11.46 -28.52 -21.15
CA GLU A 262 -11.76 -29.93 -21.47
C GLU A 262 -12.84 -30.04 -22.56
N LYS A 263 -13.79 -29.09 -22.59
CA LYS A 263 -14.90 -29.07 -23.56
C LYS A 263 -14.54 -28.38 -24.87
N LEU A 264 -13.33 -27.85 -25.02
CA LEU A 264 -12.85 -27.30 -26.29
C LEU A 264 -12.51 -28.43 -27.29
N PRO A 265 -12.92 -28.32 -28.57
CA PRO A 265 -12.61 -29.31 -29.58
C PRO A 265 -11.10 -29.56 -29.68
N ARG A 266 -10.68 -30.84 -29.67
CA ARG A 266 -9.30 -31.21 -29.99
C ARG A 266 -8.97 -30.79 -31.42
N LEU A 267 -7.88 -30.05 -31.59
CA LEU A 267 -7.36 -29.69 -32.91
C LEU A 267 -6.89 -30.97 -33.62
N ARG A 268 -7.54 -31.32 -34.74
CA ARG A 268 -7.08 -32.44 -35.57
C ARG A 268 -5.80 -32.04 -36.28
N ASN A 269 -4.66 -32.52 -35.77
CA ASN A 269 -3.37 -32.41 -36.44
C ASN A 269 -3.45 -33.02 -37.84
N SER A 270 -3.30 -32.18 -38.87
CA SER A 270 -3.39 -32.55 -40.27
C SER A 270 -2.03 -33.07 -40.80
N THR A 271 -1.48 -34.10 -40.14
CA THR A 271 -0.10 -34.55 -40.39
C THR A 271 0.14 -36.06 -40.28
N GLU A 272 -0.87 -36.88 -40.58
CA GLU A 272 -0.60 -38.25 -41.08
C GLU A 272 -0.67 -38.23 -42.61
N GLN A 273 0.35 -38.78 -43.27
CA GLN A 273 0.44 -38.76 -44.73
C GLN A 273 -0.52 -39.77 -45.36
N SER A 274 -1.08 -39.40 -46.51
CA SER A 274 -1.81 -40.31 -47.40
C SER A 274 -0.83 -41.33 -48.02
N ALA A 275 -0.60 -42.42 -47.29
CA ALA A 275 0.21 -43.55 -47.70
C ALA A 275 -0.61 -44.85 -47.64
N ASP A 276 -1.77 -44.85 -48.32
CA ASP A 276 -1.96 -45.90 -49.34
C ASP A 276 -2.87 -45.41 -50.49
N GLN A 277 -2.72 -46.02 -51.65
CA GLN A 277 -3.63 -45.85 -52.79
C GLN A 277 -4.36 -47.17 -53.05
N SER A 278 -5.67 -47.13 -53.30
CA SER A 278 -6.22 -47.37 -54.66
C SER A 278 -7.71 -47.74 -54.69
N GLU A 279 -8.28 -47.44 -55.85
CA GLU A 279 -9.40 -48.09 -56.55
C GLU A 279 -10.84 -48.13 -55.98
N SER A 280 -11.74 -47.95 -56.95
CA SER A 280 -13.19 -48.13 -56.86
C SER A 280 -13.58 -49.51 -57.44
N PRO A 281 -14.78 -50.04 -57.17
CA PRO A 281 -14.97 -51.49 -57.08
C PRO A 281 -15.32 -52.16 -58.41
N LEU A 282 -14.84 -53.40 -58.58
CA LEU A 282 -15.46 -54.42 -59.43
C LEU A 282 -15.21 -55.84 -58.89
N LYS A 283 -16.00 -56.81 -59.39
CA LYS A 283 -15.87 -58.25 -59.14
C LYS A 283 -14.85 -58.83 -60.16
N THR A 284 -14.27 -60.03 -60.06
CA THR A 284 -14.75 -61.32 -59.49
C THR A 284 -13.56 -62.30 -59.37
N GLU A 285 -13.60 -63.27 -58.43
CA GLU A 285 -12.75 -64.50 -58.38
C GLU A 285 -11.21 -64.30 -58.18
N ASP A 286 -10.41 -65.21 -57.58
CA ASP A 286 -10.66 -66.57 -57.05
C ASP A 286 -9.76 -66.97 -55.83
N ASN A 287 -10.20 -67.99 -55.08
CA ASN A 287 -9.51 -69.01 -54.24
C ASN A 287 -8.32 -68.70 -53.25
N LYS A 288 -8.58 -69.03 -51.97
CA LYS A 288 -7.81 -69.90 -51.01
C LYS A 288 -6.87 -69.39 -49.87
N ASP A 289 -7.31 -69.77 -48.65
CA ASP A 289 -6.62 -70.47 -47.55
C ASP A 289 -5.43 -69.87 -46.73
N LYS A 290 -5.83 -69.28 -45.58
CA LYS A 290 -5.46 -69.68 -44.18
C LYS A 290 -3.98 -69.91 -43.73
N ALA A 291 -3.53 -68.96 -42.88
CA ALA A 291 -3.31 -69.13 -41.42
C ALA A 291 -1.89 -69.37 -40.78
N ARG A 292 -1.64 -68.56 -39.73
CA ARG A 292 -1.00 -68.84 -38.41
C ARG A 292 0.54 -68.97 -38.21
N SER A 293 1.09 -67.90 -37.57
CA SER A 293 1.76 -67.86 -36.23
C SER A 293 3.20 -68.38 -35.95
N SER A 294 3.95 -67.56 -35.18
CA SER A 294 4.66 -67.91 -33.90
C SER A 294 6.21 -67.83 -33.82
N THR A 295 6.73 -67.34 -32.65
CA THR A 295 8.02 -67.69 -31.95
C THR A 295 9.40 -67.39 -32.60
N ASP A 296 10.53 -67.09 -31.90
CA ASP A 296 10.81 -66.58 -30.53
C ASP A 296 12.32 -66.18 -30.31
N LEU A 297 12.65 -65.43 -29.23
CA LEU A 297 13.97 -65.33 -28.49
C LEU A 297 15.31 -64.94 -29.24
N ARG A 298 16.51 -64.78 -28.60
CA ARG A 298 16.99 -63.80 -27.56
C ARG A 298 18.55 -63.79 -27.42
N ASP A 299 19.12 -62.81 -26.67
CA ASP A 299 20.44 -62.78 -25.94
C ASP A 299 21.80 -62.64 -26.71
N LYS A 300 23.02 -62.34 -26.15
CA LYS A 300 23.67 -61.54 -25.03
C LYS A 300 25.23 -61.68 -25.17
N SER A 301 26.18 -61.03 -24.45
CA SER A 301 26.47 -59.64 -23.96
C SER A 301 27.91 -59.55 -23.32
N ARG A 302 28.36 -58.37 -22.80
CA ARG A 302 29.59 -58.11 -21.94
C ARG A 302 31.01 -58.13 -22.60
N SER A 303 32.12 -57.54 -22.08
CA SER A 303 32.45 -56.71 -20.87
C SER A 303 33.74 -55.82 -21.04
N SER A 304 34.32 -55.26 -19.95
CA SER A 304 35.22 -54.08 -19.86
C SER A 304 36.66 -54.29 -19.31
N THR A 305 37.59 -53.31 -19.49
CA THR A 305 38.68 -52.89 -18.54
C THR A 305 39.48 -51.66 -19.07
N GLY A 306 40.37 -51.01 -18.28
CA GLY A 306 41.31 -49.96 -18.75
C GLY A 306 42.17 -49.27 -17.66
N GLN A 307 43.23 -48.50 -18.03
CA GLN A 307 44.00 -47.57 -17.14
C GLN A 307 44.89 -46.54 -17.91
N ARG A 308 45.71 -45.73 -17.20
CA ARG A 308 46.37 -44.45 -17.63
C ARG A 308 47.86 -44.60 -18.07
N ASP A 309 48.43 -43.65 -18.85
CA ASP A 309 49.44 -42.66 -18.34
C ASP A 309 49.97 -41.54 -19.32
N LYS A 310 50.42 -40.42 -18.70
CA LYS A 310 51.52 -39.43 -19.01
C LYS A 310 51.85 -38.78 -20.40
N SER A 311 51.57 -37.46 -20.47
CA SER A 311 52.46 -36.29 -20.75
C SER A 311 53.31 -36.05 -22.05
N ARG A 312 53.02 -34.88 -22.70
CA ARG A 312 53.90 -33.81 -23.28
C ARG A 312 55.11 -34.14 -24.20
N LEU A 313 55.15 -33.56 -25.42
CA LEU A 313 56.00 -32.39 -25.84
C LEU A 313 55.94 -32.05 -27.36
N SER A 314 56.52 -30.89 -27.75
CA SER A 314 57.06 -30.54 -29.10
C SER A 314 56.07 -30.25 -30.26
N THR A 315 56.37 -29.43 -31.31
CA THR A 315 57.10 -28.12 -31.41
C THR A 315 56.71 -27.40 -32.74
N ASP A 316 57.13 -26.14 -32.92
CA ASP A 316 57.17 -25.28 -34.12
C ASP A 316 56.65 -25.77 -35.50
N SER A 317 55.85 -24.91 -36.17
CA SER A 317 56.34 -24.25 -37.40
C SER A 317 55.67 -22.88 -37.62
N LYS A 318 56.43 -21.90 -38.11
CA LYS A 318 55.98 -20.52 -38.45
C LYS A 318 56.26 -20.24 -39.92
N GLU A 319 55.41 -19.45 -40.57
CA GLU A 319 55.76 -18.42 -41.58
C GLU A 319 54.47 -17.66 -41.97
N ARG A 320 54.45 -16.38 -42.40
CA ARG A 320 55.40 -15.24 -42.28
C ARG A 320 54.59 -13.93 -42.35
N SER A 321 55.21 -12.74 -42.31
CA SER A 321 54.50 -11.45 -42.13
C SER A 321 55.02 -10.27 -42.97
N ARG A 322 54.19 -9.20 -43.09
CA ARG A 322 54.45 -7.87 -43.72
C ARG A 322 54.43 -7.90 -45.28
N THR A 323 54.15 -6.85 -46.07
CA THR A 323 53.96 -5.37 -45.92
C THR A 323 53.11 -4.85 -47.16
N SER A 324 52.79 -3.58 -47.52
CA SER A 324 53.03 -2.18 -47.08
C SER A 324 52.09 -1.16 -47.79
N THR A 325 52.15 0.13 -47.38
CA THR A 325 52.07 1.39 -48.21
C THR A 325 50.80 1.84 -48.99
N GLU A 326 50.20 2.93 -48.50
CA GLU A 326 50.00 4.27 -49.14
C GLU A 326 49.23 4.54 -50.48
N LYS A 327 48.48 5.68 -50.43
CA LYS A 327 48.17 6.69 -51.50
C LYS A 327 47.19 6.31 -52.65
N ARG A 328 46.55 7.25 -53.39
CA ARG A 328 45.97 8.61 -53.10
C ARG A 328 45.18 9.16 -54.34
N GLU A 329 44.03 9.83 -54.10
CA GLU A 329 43.41 10.94 -54.89
C GLU A 329 42.52 10.79 -56.15
N LYS A 330 41.56 11.75 -56.24
CA LYS A 330 40.81 12.35 -57.39
C LYS A 330 39.55 11.60 -57.90
N SER A 331 38.31 12.14 -57.97
CA SER A 331 37.67 13.46 -58.32
C SER A 331 37.13 13.49 -59.78
N ARG A 332 36.10 14.27 -60.22
CA ARG A 332 35.53 15.57 -59.73
C ARG A 332 34.24 16.04 -60.45
N ARG A 333 33.73 17.24 -60.06
CA ARG A 333 32.69 18.14 -60.68
C ARG A 333 31.23 17.67 -60.55
N SER A 334 30.15 18.48 -60.66
CA SER A 334 29.84 19.95 -60.64
C SER A 334 28.29 20.09 -60.45
N THR A 335 27.60 21.22 -60.26
CA THR A 335 27.84 22.70 -60.18
C THR A 335 27.54 23.25 -58.76
N ASP A 336 27.75 24.50 -58.30
CA ASP A 336 27.83 25.90 -58.79
C ASP A 336 26.49 26.71 -58.81
N ARG A 337 26.34 27.93 -58.22
CA ARG A 337 27.21 28.67 -57.25
C ARG A 337 26.59 29.96 -56.62
N SER A 338 27.25 30.48 -55.57
CA SER A 338 27.37 31.90 -55.07
C SER A 338 26.47 32.38 -53.87
N GLY A 339 26.94 33.23 -52.93
CA GLY A 339 28.33 33.57 -52.53
C GLY A 339 28.54 34.82 -51.61
N LYS A 340 29.47 34.72 -50.62
CA LYS A 340 30.03 35.77 -49.68
C LYS A 340 29.05 36.28 -48.56
N ALA A 341 29.38 36.31 -47.25
CA ALA A 341 30.46 36.94 -46.42
C ALA A 341 30.14 38.42 -46.02
N ARG A 342 30.44 38.96 -44.83
CA ARG A 342 31.43 38.64 -43.75
C ARG A 342 30.95 39.10 -42.33
N SER A 343 31.84 39.25 -41.33
CA SER A 343 31.58 39.26 -39.87
C SER A 343 31.94 40.54 -39.07
N SER A 344 31.20 40.84 -37.99
CA SER A 344 31.58 41.65 -36.78
C SER A 344 30.47 41.51 -35.71
N ILE A 345 30.65 41.05 -34.46
CA ILE A 345 31.46 41.49 -33.29
C ILE A 345 30.62 42.29 -32.24
N ASP A 346 30.23 41.56 -31.18
CA ASP A 346 30.31 41.89 -29.74
C ASP A 346 29.28 42.77 -28.96
N GLN A 347 29.28 42.53 -27.63
CA GLN A 347 28.81 43.32 -26.46
C GLN A 347 27.32 43.46 -26.07
N SER A 348 26.96 42.73 -25.00
CA SER A 348 26.36 43.17 -23.71
C SER A 348 25.80 44.62 -23.58
N GLU A 349 24.69 44.88 -22.88
CA GLU A 349 24.60 44.74 -21.40
C GLU A 349 23.17 44.72 -20.79
N ARG A 350 23.11 44.22 -19.54
CA ARG A 350 22.27 44.58 -18.37
C ARG A 350 20.79 44.99 -18.52
N ALA A 351 19.97 44.24 -17.81
CA ALA A 351 18.61 44.55 -17.37
C ALA A 351 18.47 45.84 -16.53
N ARG A 352 17.24 46.37 -16.45
CA ARG A 352 16.57 46.69 -15.17
C ARG A 352 15.05 46.90 -15.30
N ASN A 353 14.40 46.66 -14.15
CA ASN A 353 13.06 47.01 -13.65
C ASN A 353 12.47 48.32 -14.25
N SER A 354 11.15 48.55 -14.32
CA SER A 354 10.18 48.30 -13.23
C SER A 354 8.70 48.20 -13.64
N PHE A 355 7.86 47.88 -12.64
CA PHE A 355 6.45 48.28 -12.45
C PHE A 355 6.11 49.67 -13.05
N ASP A 356 4.87 49.93 -13.50
CA ASP A 356 3.71 50.12 -12.59
C ASP A 356 2.30 49.76 -13.15
N ARG A 357 1.31 49.83 -12.24
CA ARG A 357 -0.15 49.70 -12.39
C ARG A 357 -0.72 50.76 -13.35
N SER A 358 -1.88 50.56 -13.97
CA SER A 358 -3.18 50.57 -13.26
C SER A 358 -4.39 50.32 -14.19
N MET A 359 -5.54 50.03 -13.58
CA MET A 359 -6.83 49.89 -14.26
C MET A 359 -7.50 51.25 -14.53
N ALA A 360 -8.28 51.35 -15.60
CA ALA A 360 -9.57 52.07 -15.58
C ALA A 360 -10.52 51.56 -16.69
N THR A 361 -11.80 51.44 -16.36
CA THR A 361 -12.88 51.02 -17.28
C THR A 361 -13.71 52.21 -17.76
N ALA A 362 -14.22 52.16 -19.00
CA ALA A 362 -15.36 52.96 -19.43
C ALA A 362 -16.20 52.17 -20.46
N SER A 363 -17.52 52.41 -20.48
CA SER A 363 -18.49 51.70 -21.33
C SER A 363 -19.69 52.59 -21.65
N LEU A 364 -20.26 52.47 -22.86
CA LEU A 364 -21.58 52.93 -23.39
C LEU A 364 -21.54 52.61 -24.92
N ALA A 365 -22.39 51.74 -25.50
CA ALA A 365 -23.80 51.93 -25.91
C ALA A 365 -24.01 52.89 -27.12
N SER A 366 -24.87 52.62 -28.13
CA SER A 366 -25.62 51.39 -28.51
C SER A 366 -26.38 51.54 -29.86
N LEU A 367 -26.43 50.48 -30.70
CA LEU A 367 -27.48 50.17 -31.73
C LEU A 367 -27.59 51.12 -32.97
N PRO A 368 -28.33 50.78 -34.08
CA PRO A 368 -29.33 49.71 -34.25
C PRO A 368 -29.33 48.82 -35.54
N SER A 369 -30.01 47.68 -35.41
CA SER A 369 -30.88 46.95 -36.38
C SER A 369 -30.43 46.58 -37.82
N SER A 370 -30.39 45.28 -38.10
CA SER A 370 -31.19 44.60 -39.16
C SER A 370 -31.19 43.06 -38.96
N SER A 371 -32.14 42.34 -39.58
CA SER A 371 -32.43 40.90 -39.37
C SER A 371 -32.64 40.20 -40.74
N PRO A 372 -32.69 38.83 -40.88
CA PRO A 372 -33.88 38.06 -40.43
C PRO A 372 -33.72 36.52 -40.14
N PHE A 373 -34.82 35.93 -39.60
CA PHE A 373 -35.18 34.49 -39.53
C PHE A 373 -34.31 33.48 -38.71
N ALA A 374 -34.81 32.27 -38.42
CA ALA A 374 -35.75 31.91 -37.32
C ALA A 374 -35.98 30.37 -37.26
N LEU A 375 -36.59 29.86 -36.15
CA LEU A 375 -37.12 28.49 -35.93
C LEU A 375 -36.07 27.35 -35.83
N ARG A 376 -36.22 26.29 -34.99
CA ARG A 376 -37.10 26.06 -33.81
C ARG A 376 -36.51 24.93 -32.93
N ASN A 377 -36.85 24.93 -31.64
CA ASN A 377 -36.83 23.74 -30.74
C ASN A 377 -38.10 22.87 -31.00
N PRO A 378 -38.33 21.63 -30.46
CA PRO A 378 -38.23 21.33 -29.02
C PRO A 378 -37.98 19.87 -28.52
N SER A 379 -37.76 19.78 -27.21
CA SER A 379 -38.04 18.73 -26.18
C SER A 379 -38.50 17.28 -26.52
N ARG A 380 -37.87 16.31 -25.81
CA ARG A 380 -38.39 15.36 -24.77
C ARG A 380 -37.24 14.39 -24.38
N ALA A 381 -37.02 13.91 -23.14
CA ALA A 381 -37.86 13.18 -22.17
C ALA A 381 -38.31 11.79 -22.69
N LEU A 382 -38.23 10.66 -21.97
CA LEU A 382 -37.85 10.34 -20.57
C LEU A 382 -37.58 8.80 -20.49
N SER A 383 -37.32 8.25 -19.29
CA SER A 383 -37.48 6.80 -18.94
C SER A 383 -36.39 5.80 -19.44
N LEU A 384 -35.98 4.73 -18.74
CA LEU A 384 -36.02 4.36 -17.30
C LEU A 384 -35.10 3.15 -17.02
N ARG A 385 -34.78 2.90 -15.73
CA ARG A 385 -34.19 1.67 -15.11
C ARG A 385 -32.73 1.35 -15.51
N SER A 386 -31.80 0.88 -14.66
CA SER A 386 -31.76 0.31 -13.30
C SER A 386 -32.13 -1.17 -13.12
N ALA A 387 -31.11 -2.06 -13.02
CA ALA A 387 -30.95 -3.08 -11.96
C ALA A 387 -29.63 -3.87 -12.14
N PHE A 388 -29.15 -4.49 -11.07
CA PHE A 388 -27.95 -5.35 -11.02
C PHE A 388 -28.35 -6.82 -10.73
N VAL A 389 -27.59 -7.79 -11.28
CA VAL A 389 -27.13 -9.04 -10.56
C VAL A 389 -28.22 -10.12 -10.32
N PRO A 390 -27.90 -11.41 -10.05
CA PRO A 390 -27.38 -12.41 -11.01
C PRO A 390 -28.18 -13.74 -10.96
N GLN A 391 -27.66 -14.86 -11.53
CA GLN A 391 -27.30 -16.08 -10.76
C GLN A 391 -26.90 -17.27 -11.66
N ASN A 392 -26.36 -18.33 -11.04
CA ASN A 392 -25.98 -19.59 -11.67
C ASN A 392 -27.22 -20.43 -12.02
N GLY A 393 -27.20 -21.11 -13.17
CA GLY A 393 -28.24 -22.07 -13.55
C GLY A 393 -27.90 -23.52 -13.15
N LEU A 394 -28.66 -24.48 -13.68
CA LEU A 394 -28.24 -25.88 -13.81
C LEU A 394 -28.79 -26.51 -15.10
N ARG A 395 -28.20 -27.62 -15.55
CA ARG A 395 -28.54 -28.32 -16.80
C ARG A 395 -29.35 -29.59 -16.58
N LYS A 396 -30.45 -29.76 -17.33
CA LYS A 396 -30.92 -31.01 -17.97
C LYS A 396 -31.71 -30.59 -19.22
N GLY A 397 -31.56 -31.15 -20.42
CA GLY A 397 -30.61 -32.15 -20.95
C GLY A 397 -31.04 -32.55 -22.38
N LEU A 398 -30.18 -33.26 -23.14
CA LEU A 398 -30.45 -33.80 -24.50
C LEU A 398 -30.66 -32.73 -25.61
N SER A 399 -30.55 -32.99 -26.92
CA SER A 399 -29.68 -33.91 -27.70
C SER A 399 -29.76 -33.56 -29.20
N CYS A 400 -28.69 -33.80 -29.99
CA CYS A 400 -28.69 -33.95 -31.47
C CYS A 400 -29.49 -32.92 -32.31
N GLY A 401 -28.87 -31.92 -32.94
CA GLY A 401 -28.19 -32.06 -34.25
C GLY A 401 -29.00 -31.31 -35.34
N GLY A 402 -28.49 -31.03 -36.56
CA GLY A 402 -27.14 -31.16 -37.10
C GLY A 402 -27.11 -30.90 -38.63
N LEU A 403 -26.04 -30.26 -39.13
CA LEU A 403 -25.80 -29.92 -40.56
C LEU A 403 -26.81 -28.87 -41.15
N LYS A 404 -26.57 -28.20 -42.29
CA LYS A 404 -25.41 -28.18 -43.21
C LYS A 404 -25.24 -26.79 -43.84
N TRP A 405 -24.01 -26.41 -44.16
CA TRP A 405 -23.70 -25.18 -44.92
C TRP A 405 -23.91 -25.39 -46.43
N LYS A 406 -24.18 -24.29 -47.15
CA LYS A 406 -23.88 -24.18 -48.59
C LYS A 406 -23.35 -22.78 -48.90
N VAL A 407 -22.29 -22.71 -49.71
CA VAL A 407 -21.59 -21.49 -50.10
C VAL A 407 -21.73 -21.30 -51.60
N GLU A 408 -21.94 -20.07 -52.05
CA GLU A 408 -21.62 -19.68 -53.43
C GLU A 408 -21.27 -18.18 -53.46
N SER A 409 -20.43 -17.76 -54.40
CA SER A 409 -19.93 -16.37 -54.47
C SER A 409 -19.72 -15.92 -55.91
N ARG A 410 -19.88 -14.61 -56.17
CA ARG A 410 -19.25 -13.94 -57.32
C ARG A 410 -19.22 -12.41 -57.17
N ASN A 411 -18.23 -11.80 -57.80
CA ASN A 411 -17.88 -10.38 -57.62
C ASN A 411 -18.78 -9.42 -58.40
N ARG A 412 -19.15 -8.29 -57.78
CA ARG A 412 -18.64 -6.95 -58.19
C ARG A 412 -19.01 -5.88 -57.15
N ARG A 413 -18.16 -4.85 -57.01
CA ARG A 413 -18.41 -3.71 -56.11
C ARG A 413 -19.47 -2.78 -56.70
N VAL A 414 -20.49 -2.46 -55.91
CA VAL A 414 -21.28 -1.22 -56.01
C VAL A 414 -21.44 -0.67 -54.59
N SER A 415 -21.23 0.62 -54.42
CA SER A 415 -21.48 1.33 -53.16
C SER A 415 -22.83 2.06 -53.23
N VAL A 416 -23.70 1.86 -52.25
CA VAL A 416 -24.74 2.85 -51.88
C VAL A 416 -25.28 2.51 -50.47
N ARG A 417 -25.92 3.49 -49.82
CA ARG A 417 -26.59 3.34 -48.52
C ARG A 417 -27.68 2.27 -48.59
N CYS A 418 -27.98 1.64 -47.46
CA CYS A 418 -29.24 0.95 -47.24
C CYS A 418 -29.90 1.56 -46.01
N ASP A 419 -31.07 2.16 -46.19
CA ASP A 419 -31.98 2.43 -45.09
C ASP A 419 -32.45 1.10 -44.50
N ALA A 420 -32.35 0.94 -43.19
CA ALA A 420 -32.81 -0.26 -42.51
C ALA A 420 -34.35 -0.22 -42.39
N ALA A 421 -35.03 -0.69 -43.43
CA ALA A 421 -36.46 -0.97 -43.36
C ALA A 421 -36.72 -1.93 -42.20
N VAL A 422 -37.58 -1.53 -41.26
CA VAL A 422 -37.98 -2.37 -40.13
C VAL A 422 -38.89 -3.46 -40.68
N ALA A 423 -38.31 -4.64 -40.96
CA ALA A 423 -39.09 -5.84 -41.18
C ALA A 423 -39.79 -6.21 -39.87
N GLU A 424 -41.12 -6.25 -39.90
CA GLU A 424 -41.93 -6.75 -38.80
C GLU A 424 -41.50 -8.20 -38.51
N LYS A 425 -41.06 -8.44 -37.26
CA LYS A 425 -40.60 -9.75 -36.84
C LYS A 425 -41.79 -10.49 -36.26
N GLU A 426 -42.35 -11.43 -37.03
CA GLU A 426 -43.44 -12.28 -36.58
C GLU A 426 -43.10 -12.89 -35.21
N GLU A 427 -44.01 -12.71 -34.24
CA GLU A 427 -43.82 -13.23 -32.89
C GLU A 427 -43.95 -14.76 -32.92
N ALA A 428 -42.83 -15.46 -32.74
CA ALA A 428 -42.86 -16.86 -32.37
C ALA A 428 -43.57 -16.97 -31.01
N THR A 429 -44.70 -17.68 -30.96
CA THR A 429 -45.53 -17.81 -29.76
C THR A 429 -44.80 -18.62 -28.70
N ASP A 430 -44.08 -17.93 -27.83
CA ASP A 430 -43.45 -18.51 -26.66
C ASP A 430 -44.52 -18.97 -25.65
N ALA A 431 -44.20 -19.99 -24.83
CA ALA A 431 -45.15 -20.48 -23.84
C ALA A 431 -45.37 -19.43 -22.73
N PRO A 432 -46.60 -19.29 -22.18
CA PRO A 432 -46.89 -18.26 -21.19
C PRO A 432 -46.11 -18.48 -19.89
N GLY A 433 -45.03 -17.71 -19.71
CA GLY A 433 -44.25 -17.67 -18.48
C GLY A 433 -44.88 -16.73 -17.46
N GLU A 434 -45.24 -17.26 -16.29
CA GLU A 434 -45.75 -16.46 -15.18
C GLU A 434 -44.64 -15.62 -14.53
N ARG A 435 -44.94 -14.35 -14.26
CA ARG A 435 -44.00 -13.39 -13.66
C ARG A 435 -44.41 -13.10 -12.22
N PHE A 436 -43.55 -13.47 -11.29
CA PHE A 436 -43.69 -13.15 -9.86
C PHE A 436 -42.87 -11.91 -9.50
N GLU A 437 -43.29 -11.19 -8.45
CA GLU A 437 -42.53 -10.08 -7.88
C GLU A 437 -41.76 -10.55 -6.63
N TYR A 438 -40.57 -9.98 -6.40
CA TYR A 438 -39.73 -10.33 -5.26
C TYR A 438 -40.45 -10.07 -3.94
N GLN A 439 -40.59 -11.11 -3.12
CA GLN A 439 -41.13 -11.03 -1.76
C GLN A 439 -40.01 -10.83 -0.74
N ALA A 440 -40.32 -10.18 0.38
CA ALA A 440 -39.39 -9.98 1.50
C ALA A 440 -40.07 -10.34 2.83
N GLU A 441 -39.35 -11.06 3.70
CA GLU A 441 -39.83 -11.44 5.03
C GLU A 441 -39.60 -10.27 6.01
N VAL A 442 -40.67 -9.51 6.30
CA VAL A 442 -40.59 -8.21 7.01
C VAL A 442 -39.96 -8.33 8.40
N SER A 443 -40.26 -9.40 9.15
CA SER A 443 -39.65 -9.67 10.47
C SER A 443 -38.13 -9.73 10.38
N ARG A 444 -37.59 -10.62 9.54
CA ARG A 444 -36.12 -10.74 9.36
C ARG A 444 -35.47 -9.48 8.80
N LEU A 445 -36.21 -8.67 8.04
CA LEU A 445 -35.71 -7.39 7.56
C LEU A 445 -35.61 -6.36 8.70
N MET A 446 -36.56 -6.35 9.65
CA MET A 446 -36.42 -5.58 10.90
C MET A 446 -35.26 -6.11 11.75
N ASP A 447 -35.15 -7.43 11.93
CA ASP A 447 -34.05 -8.05 12.69
C ASP A 447 -32.67 -7.64 12.18
N LEU A 448 -32.48 -7.63 10.85
CA LEU A 448 -31.24 -7.18 10.20
C LEU A 448 -30.99 -5.68 10.36
N ILE A 449 -32.04 -4.84 10.33
CA ILE A 449 -31.93 -3.39 10.53
C ILE A 449 -31.57 -3.06 11.99
N VAL A 450 -32.08 -3.81 12.96
CA VAL A 450 -31.82 -3.60 14.39
C VAL A 450 -30.50 -4.25 14.84
N HIS A 451 -30.19 -5.48 14.41
CA HIS A 451 -29.07 -6.25 14.95
C HIS A 451 -27.86 -6.38 14.01
N SER A 452 -27.87 -5.78 12.81
CA SER A 452 -26.75 -5.94 11.85
C SER A 452 -26.44 -4.71 10.98
N LEU A 453 -27.18 -3.60 11.12
CA LEU A 453 -27.01 -2.41 10.29
C LEU A 453 -26.22 -1.28 10.97
N TYR A 454 -26.14 -1.26 12.31
CA TYR A 454 -25.50 -0.20 13.09
C TYR A 454 -24.53 -0.81 14.10
N SER A 455 -23.37 -0.19 14.28
CA SER A 455 -22.34 -0.65 15.22
C SER A 455 -22.57 -0.11 16.64
N HIS A 456 -23.26 1.03 16.77
CA HIS A 456 -23.47 1.72 18.04
C HIS A 456 -24.96 2.07 18.26
N LYS A 457 -25.53 1.69 19.42
CA LYS A 457 -26.94 1.97 19.76
C LYS A 457 -27.28 3.46 19.71
N GLU A 458 -26.37 4.32 20.18
CA GLU A 458 -26.57 5.78 20.31
C GLU A 458 -26.88 6.52 18.99
N VAL A 459 -26.67 5.87 17.84
CA VAL A 459 -27.08 6.34 16.50
C VAL A 459 -28.59 6.59 16.40
N PHE A 460 -29.43 5.97 17.25
CA PHE A 460 -30.88 6.19 17.24
C PHE A 460 -31.23 7.70 17.34
N LEU A 461 -30.54 8.45 18.20
CA LEU A 461 -30.83 9.86 18.40
C LEU A 461 -30.38 10.71 17.20
N ARG A 462 -29.26 10.34 16.55
CA ARG A 462 -28.76 10.95 15.30
C ARG A 462 -29.80 10.86 14.18
N GLU A 463 -30.36 9.67 13.94
CA GLU A 463 -31.34 9.50 12.86
C GLU A 463 -32.68 10.16 13.20
N LEU A 464 -33.17 10.09 14.45
CA LEU A 464 -34.43 10.75 14.85
C LEU A 464 -34.33 12.29 14.79
N VAL A 465 -33.24 12.89 15.26
CA VAL A 465 -33.00 14.34 15.13
C VAL A 465 -32.81 14.74 13.66
N SER A 466 -32.19 13.89 12.83
CA SER A 466 -32.09 14.12 11.39
C SER A 466 -33.47 14.11 10.70
N ASN A 467 -34.36 13.20 11.09
CA ASN A 467 -35.73 13.14 10.57
C ASN A 467 -36.56 14.36 10.98
N ALA A 468 -36.40 14.84 12.22
CA ALA A 468 -37.01 16.09 12.71
C ALA A 468 -36.48 17.31 11.94
N SER A 469 -35.16 17.40 11.70
CA SER A 469 -34.57 18.46 10.86
C SER A 469 -35.11 18.40 9.43
N ASP A 470 -35.26 17.21 8.83
CA ASP A 470 -35.89 17.02 7.52
C ASP A 470 -37.36 17.49 7.49
N ALA A 471 -38.11 17.31 8.58
CA ALA A 471 -39.51 17.74 8.70
C ALA A 471 -39.65 19.26 8.85
N LEU A 472 -38.73 19.90 9.59
CA LEU A 472 -38.62 21.34 9.71
C LEU A 472 -38.17 21.98 8.39
N ASP A 473 -37.22 21.38 7.66
CA ASP A 473 -36.78 21.90 6.36
C ASP A 473 -37.84 21.78 5.27
N LYS A 474 -38.63 20.69 5.25
CA LYS A 474 -39.81 20.57 4.36
C LYS A 474 -40.83 21.68 4.63
N LEU A 475 -41.15 21.95 5.90
CA LEU A 475 -42.06 23.03 6.27
C LEU A 475 -41.48 24.39 5.88
N ARG A 476 -40.21 24.64 6.18
CA ARG A 476 -39.49 25.88 5.82
C ARG A 476 -39.53 26.11 4.31
N PHE A 477 -39.24 25.10 3.50
CA PHE A 477 -39.31 25.17 2.04
C PHE A 477 -40.75 25.42 1.55
N LEU A 478 -41.71 24.59 1.97
CA LEU A 478 -43.11 24.71 1.54
C LEU A 478 -43.73 26.04 1.96
N SER A 479 -43.32 26.63 3.08
CA SER A 479 -43.82 27.93 3.54
C SER A 479 -43.51 29.09 2.57
N VAL A 480 -42.52 28.96 1.70
CA VAL A 480 -42.19 29.96 0.66
C VAL A 480 -43.28 30.00 -0.43
N THR A 481 -43.90 28.86 -0.74
CA THR A 481 -44.98 28.73 -1.76
C THR A 481 -46.38 28.67 -1.14
N GLU A 482 -46.49 28.18 0.09
CA GLU A 482 -47.73 27.92 0.84
C GLU A 482 -47.61 28.51 2.27
N PRO A 483 -47.59 29.85 2.46
CA PRO A 483 -47.31 30.45 3.77
C PRO A 483 -48.29 30.06 4.88
N HIS A 484 -49.51 29.67 4.53
CA HIS A 484 -50.55 29.23 5.47
C HIS A 484 -50.16 27.97 6.28
N LEU A 485 -49.21 27.16 5.81
CA LEU A 485 -48.73 25.97 6.53
C LEU A 485 -47.98 26.28 7.83
N LEU A 486 -47.47 27.52 8.00
CA LEU A 486 -46.82 27.96 9.24
C LEU A 486 -47.82 28.16 10.39
N GLY A 487 -49.08 28.50 10.10
CA GLY A 487 -50.10 28.81 11.11
C GLY A 487 -49.62 29.85 12.14
N ASP A 488 -50.22 29.82 13.34
CA ASP A 488 -49.84 30.70 14.45
C ASP A 488 -48.58 30.24 15.20
N SER A 489 -48.17 28.97 15.01
CA SER A 489 -47.05 28.34 15.72
C SER A 489 -45.75 28.47 14.90
N GLY A 490 -45.19 29.69 14.88
CA GLY A 490 -44.08 30.07 14.01
C GLY A 490 -42.68 29.55 14.41
N GLU A 491 -42.52 28.93 15.57
CA GLU A 491 -41.23 28.43 16.04
C GLU A 491 -40.84 27.11 15.34
N LEU A 492 -39.70 27.10 14.63
CA LEU A 492 -39.10 25.90 14.03
C LEU A 492 -38.02 25.33 14.95
N GLN A 493 -38.32 24.26 15.68
CA GLN A 493 -37.48 23.73 16.76
C GLN A 493 -37.64 22.22 16.96
N ILE A 494 -36.66 21.63 17.65
CA ILE A 494 -36.67 20.24 18.12
C ILE A 494 -36.58 20.26 19.65
N ARG A 495 -37.35 19.41 20.34
CA ARG A 495 -37.34 19.28 21.80
C ARG A 495 -37.19 17.81 22.21
N ILE A 496 -36.29 17.52 23.14
CA ILE A 496 -36.01 16.17 23.63
C ILE A 496 -36.21 16.14 25.15
N LYS A 497 -37.23 15.40 25.61
CA LYS A 497 -37.53 15.17 27.01
C LYS A 497 -37.35 13.68 27.35
N PRO A 498 -36.29 13.30 28.09
CA PRO A 498 -36.26 12.02 28.77
C PRO A 498 -37.18 12.01 30.01
N ASP A 499 -37.60 10.82 30.41
CA ASP A 499 -38.42 10.53 31.59
C ASP A 499 -37.88 9.24 32.24
N PRO A 500 -37.00 9.36 33.25
CA PRO A 500 -36.41 8.20 33.93
C PRO A 500 -37.43 7.35 34.69
N ASP A 501 -38.46 7.97 35.27
CA ASP A 501 -39.46 7.27 36.07
C ASP A 501 -40.24 6.29 35.20
N ASN A 502 -40.84 6.78 34.11
CA ASN A 502 -41.56 5.97 33.14
C ASN A 502 -40.63 5.16 32.22
N GLY A 503 -39.35 5.52 32.12
CA GLY A 503 -38.38 4.87 31.24
C GLY A 503 -38.61 5.19 29.76
N THR A 504 -38.92 6.45 29.45
CA THR A 504 -39.21 6.89 28.08
C THR A 504 -38.33 8.05 27.63
N VAL A 505 -38.19 8.20 26.31
CA VAL A 505 -37.60 9.40 25.69
C VAL A 505 -38.57 9.92 24.65
N THR A 506 -38.95 11.20 24.77
CA THR A 506 -39.85 11.87 23.85
C THR A 506 -39.10 12.90 23.03
N ILE A 507 -39.11 12.74 21.71
CA ILE A 507 -38.54 13.67 20.73
C ILE A 507 -39.71 14.33 19.99
N SER A 508 -39.82 15.66 20.07
CA SER A 508 -40.88 16.44 19.42
C SER A 508 -40.30 17.45 18.43
N ASP A 509 -40.86 17.52 17.22
CA ASP A 509 -40.54 18.50 16.18
C ASP A 509 -41.77 19.34 15.81
N THR A 510 -41.55 20.61 15.47
CA THR A 510 -42.61 21.53 15.02
C THR A 510 -42.70 21.63 13.48
N GLY A 511 -42.23 20.62 12.75
CA GLY A 511 -42.17 20.56 11.29
C GLY A 511 -43.50 20.29 10.61
N ILE A 512 -43.44 19.72 9.40
CA ILE A 512 -44.62 19.53 8.52
C ILE A 512 -45.59 18.43 9.00
N GLY A 513 -45.19 17.57 9.96
CA GLY A 513 -45.96 16.40 10.38
C GLY A 513 -46.20 15.39 9.24
N MET A 514 -47.12 14.45 9.44
CA MET A 514 -47.50 13.45 8.43
C MET A 514 -49.02 13.28 8.38
N THR A 515 -49.54 12.97 7.19
CA THR A 515 -50.91 12.47 6.99
C THR A 515 -51.01 10.97 7.34
N LYS A 516 -52.24 10.43 7.44
CA LYS A 516 -52.47 8.98 7.65
C LYS A 516 -51.88 8.15 6.53
N GLU A 517 -51.99 8.65 5.31
CA GLU A 517 -51.48 8.04 4.09
C GLU A 517 -49.95 8.04 4.12
N GLU A 518 -49.30 9.15 4.50
CA GLU A 518 -47.84 9.24 4.66
C GLU A 518 -47.30 8.37 5.80
N LEU A 519 -48.05 8.16 6.89
CA LEU A 519 -47.68 7.19 7.94
C LEU A 519 -47.57 5.78 7.35
N ILE A 520 -48.56 5.34 6.57
CA ILE A 520 -48.54 4.02 5.90
C ILE A 520 -47.41 3.96 4.86
N ASP A 521 -47.30 5.00 4.03
CA ASP A 521 -46.33 5.06 2.93
C ASP A 521 -44.88 5.18 3.40
N CYS A 522 -44.59 5.71 4.59
CA CYS A 522 -43.20 6.01 5.01
C CYS A 522 -42.77 5.31 6.31
N LEU A 523 -43.64 5.21 7.32
CA LEU A 523 -43.35 4.47 8.56
C LEU A 523 -43.88 3.03 8.53
N GLY A 524 -44.84 2.75 7.65
CA GLY A 524 -45.35 1.41 7.40
C GLY A 524 -44.64 0.65 6.28
N THR A 525 -43.70 1.28 5.57
CA THR A 525 -43.02 0.70 4.39
C THR A 525 -41.49 0.85 4.54
N ILE A 526 -40.79 -0.26 4.74
CA ILE A 526 -39.32 -0.27 4.87
C ILE A 526 -38.65 0.20 3.57
N ALA A 527 -37.57 0.98 3.69
CA ALA A 527 -36.80 1.57 2.59
C ALA A 527 -37.57 2.61 1.73
N GLN A 528 -38.73 3.11 2.19
CA GLN A 528 -39.46 4.18 1.51
C GLN A 528 -39.35 5.52 2.26
N SER A 529 -38.49 6.43 1.75
CA SER A 529 -38.33 7.77 2.32
C SER A 529 -39.26 8.81 1.67
N GLY A 530 -40.10 9.46 2.50
CA GLY A 530 -40.83 10.67 2.12
C GLY A 530 -39.92 11.86 1.77
N THR A 531 -38.74 11.97 2.39
CA THR A 531 -37.71 12.94 1.98
C THR A 531 -37.21 12.67 0.57
N SER A 532 -37.01 11.39 0.21
CA SER A 532 -36.59 10.99 -1.16
C SER A 532 -37.69 11.25 -2.20
N LYS A 533 -38.98 11.07 -1.84
CA LYS A 533 -40.12 11.51 -2.67
C LYS A 533 -40.11 13.04 -2.88
N PHE A 534 -39.96 13.81 -1.80
CA PHE A 534 -39.93 15.28 -1.84
C PHE A 534 -38.75 15.81 -2.69
N LEU A 535 -37.53 15.30 -2.49
CA LEU A 535 -36.34 15.68 -3.27
C LEU A 535 -36.47 15.39 -4.77
N LYS A 536 -37.27 14.40 -5.20
CA LYS A 536 -37.57 14.16 -6.61
C LYS A 536 -38.51 15.24 -7.16
N ALA A 537 -39.61 15.54 -6.45
CA ALA A 537 -40.54 16.60 -6.83
C ALA A 537 -39.84 17.98 -6.91
N LEU A 538 -38.90 18.27 -6.01
CA LEU A 538 -38.09 19.50 -6.10
C LEU A 538 -37.18 19.53 -7.34
N LYS A 539 -36.55 18.40 -7.71
CA LYS A 539 -35.71 18.32 -8.92
C LYS A 539 -36.50 18.42 -10.23
N GLU A 540 -37.80 18.16 -10.20
CA GLU A 540 -38.71 18.30 -11.34
C GLU A 540 -39.20 19.76 -11.48
N ASN A 541 -39.37 20.49 -10.37
CA ASN A 541 -39.70 21.93 -10.33
C ASN A 541 -38.44 22.82 -10.40
N LYS A 542 -38.02 23.18 -11.62
CA LYS A 542 -36.74 23.87 -11.91
C LYS A 542 -36.52 25.26 -11.31
N ASP A 543 -37.53 25.90 -10.73
CA ASP A 543 -37.49 27.33 -10.38
C ASP A 543 -37.07 27.61 -8.92
N LEU A 544 -36.65 26.59 -8.16
CA LEU A 544 -36.26 26.73 -6.75
C LEU A 544 -34.82 26.21 -6.49
N GLY A 545 -34.13 26.86 -5.56
CA GLY A 545 -32.66 26.85 -5.45
C GLY A 545 -31.98 25.55 -5.03
N ALA A 546 -30.67 25.47 -5.27
CA ALA A 546 -29.89 24.22 -5.17
C ALA A 546 -29.55 23.74 -3.73
N ASP A 547 -29.68 24.59 -2.70
CA ASP A 547 -29.19 24.34 -1.33
C ASP A 547 -30.11 23.38 -0.54
N ASN A 548 -30.06 22.10 -0.90
CA ASN A 548 -30.93 21.06 -0.36
C ASN A 548 -30.33 20.46 0.93
N GLY A 549 -30.64 21.05 2.09
CA GLY A 549 -30.18 20.61 3.41
C GLY A 549 -30.60 19.18 3.83
N LEU A 550 -31.55 18.56 3.13
CA LEU A 550 -32.20 17.29 3.51
C LEU A 550 -31.27 16.06 3.54
N ILE A 551 -31.43 15.21 4.56
CA ILE A 551 -30.50 14.17 5.02
C ILE A 551 -31.06 12.72 4.88
N GLY A 552 -32.36 12.53 5.05
CA GLY A 552 -33.00 11.22 5.25
C GLY A 552 -33.32 10.43 3.97
N GLN A 553 -32.32 10.05 3.17
CA GLN A 553 -32.59 9.47 1.82
C GLN A 553 -33.01 7.98 1.79
N PHE A 554 -32.56 7.15 2.74
CA PHE A 554 -32.66 5.68 2.64
C PHE A 554 -34.00 5.06 3.08
N GLY A 555 -34.79 5.72 3.93
CA GLY A 555 -36.07 5.16 4.42
C GLY A 555 -35.94 3.99 5.41
N VAL A 556 -34.81 3.88 6.13
CA VAL A 556 -34.61 2.89 7.21
C VAL A 556 -34.23 3.51 8.56
N GLY A 557 -33.70 4.75 8.59
CA GLY A 557 -33.16 5.36 9.81
C GLY A 557 -34.15 5.53 10.97
N PHE A 558 -35.47 5.59 10.71
CA PHE A 558 -36.49 5.60 11.76
C PHE A 558 -36.46 4.32 12.62
N TYR A 559 -36.24 3.15 12.02
CA TYR A 559 -36.26 1.88 12.74
C TYR A 559 -35.05 1.69 13.67
N SER A 560 -34.03 2.55 13.58
CA SER A 560 -32.95 2.62 14.58
C SER A 560 -33.47 2.95 16.00
N ALA A 561 -34.68 3.52 16.12
CA ALA A 561 -35.38 3.67 17.39
C ALA A 561 -35.50 2.33 18.18
N PHE A 562 -35.67 1.21 17.47
CA PHE A 562 -35.78 -0.12 18.09
C PHE A 562 -34.43 -0.70 18.59
N LEU A 563 -33.29 0.00 18.37
CA LEU A 563 -32.00 -0.34 19.00
C LEU A 563 -32.04 -0.22 20.53
N VAL A 564 -32.86 0.71 21.04
CA VAL A 564 -32.95 1.09 22.46
C VAL A 564 -34.36 1.01 23.04
N ALA A 565 -35.37 0.74 22.20
CA ALA A 565 -36.78 0.71 22.60
C ALA A 565 -37.47 -0.62 22.24
N ASP A 566 -38.30 -1.14 23.15
CA ASP A 566 -39.20 -2.28 22.89
C ASP A 566 -40.46 -1.83 22.13
N LYS A 567 -40.86 -0.56 22.31
CA LYS A 567 -42.07 0.03 21.73
C LYS A 567 -41.84 1.48 21.31
N VAL A 568 -42.38 1.84 20.14
CA VAL A 568 -42.32 3.20 19.59
C VAL A 568 -43.73 3.69 19.30
N VAL A 569 -44.05 4.89 19.77
CA VAL A 569 -45.31 5.59 19.50
C VAL A 569 -45.01 6.90 18.81
N VAL A 570 -45.74 7.19 17.72
CA VAL A 570 -45.56 8.38 16.89
C VAL A 570 -46.90 9.11 16.76
N SER A 571 -47.06 10.20 17.49
CA SER A 571 -48.22 11.11 17.40
C SER A 571 -47.90 12.23 16.41
N THR A 572 -48.71 12.42 15.36
CA THR A 572 -48.40 13.39 14.30
C THR A 572 -49.61 14.18 13.81
N LYS A 573 -49.39 15.46 13.51
CA LYS A 573 -50.39 16.43 13.06
C LYS A 573 -49.81 17.26 11.92
N SER A 574 -50.17 16.89 10.69
CA SER A 574 -49.88 17.70 9.51
C SER A 574 -50.87 18.86 9.36
N PRO A 575 -50.46 20.06 8.93
CA PRO A 575 -51.38 21.14 8.57
C PRO A 575 -52.20 20.81 7.29
N ARG A 576 -51.87 19.71 6.59
CA ARG A 576 -52.63 19.17 5.45
C ARG A 576 -53.68 18.11 5.85
N SER A 577 -53.93 17.93 7.15
CA SER A 577 -55.00 17.06 7.66
C SER A 577 -55.73 17.71 8.83
N ASP A 578 -57.06 17.65 8.85
CA ASP A 578 -57.86 18.15 9.97
C ASP A 578 -57.63 17.34 11.26
N LYS A 579 -57.28 16.05 11.12
CA LYS A 579 -57.14 15.08 12.21
C LYS A 579 -55.68 14.93 12.67
N GLN A 580 -55.50 14.45 13.90
CA GLN A 580 -54.23 13.93 14.42
C GLN A 580 -54.27 12.40 14.41
N TYR A 581 -53.13 11.77 14.15
CA TYR A 581 -53.01 10.31 14.16
C TYR A 581 -51.89 9.85 15.08
N VAL A 582 -52.07 8.66 15.67
CA VAL A 582 -51.09 7.97 16.50
C VAL A 582 -50.76 6.64 15.82
N TRP A 583 -49.49 6.46 15.46
CA TRP A 583 -48.91 5.21 14.99
C TRP A 583 -48.21 4.50 16.17
N GLU A 584 -48.36 3.19 16.28
CA GLU A 584 -47.90 2.39 17.41
C GLU A 584 -47.36 1.03 16.94
N ALA A 585 -46.12 0.69 17.34
CA ALA A 585 -45.50 -0.60 17.04
C ALA A 585 -44.56 -1.06 18.16
N ALA A 586 -44.32 -2.37 18.23
CA ALA A 586 -43.34 -3.02 19.12
C ALA A 586 -42.27 -3.72 18.29
N ALA A 587 -41.05 -3.86 18.84
CA ALA A 587 -39.87 -4.36 18.13
C ALA A 587 -40.11 -5.74 17.47
N ASP A 588 -40.67 -6.68 18.23
CA ASP A 588 -40.89 -8.07 17.78
C ASP A 588 -42.18 -8.25 16.94
N SER A 589 -42.88 -7.16 16.61
CA SER A 589 -44.16 -7.21 15.88
C SER A 589 -43.98 -7.04 14.38
N SER A 590 -44.46 -8.00 13.59
CA SER A 590 -44.59 -7.85 12.13
C SER A 590 -45.72 -6.91 11.68
N SER A 591 -46.27 -6.09 12.58
CA SER A 591 -47.41 -5.19 12.33
C SER A 591 -47.42 -3.97 13.26
N TYR A 592 -48.03 -2.88 12.77
CA TYR A 592 -48.23 -1.62 13.49
C TYR A 592 -49.72 -1.26 13.48
N VAL A 593 -50.13 -0.35 14.37
CA VAL A 593 -51.51 0.15 14.47
C VAL A 593 -51.53 1.66 14.25
N ILE A 594 -52.50 2.16 13.48
CA ILE A 594 -52.77 3.60 13.36
C ILE A 594 -54.16 3.89 13.94
N LYS A 595 -54.24 4.86 14.86
CA LYS A 595 -55.45 5.36 15.51
C LYS A 595 -55.61 6.86 15.21
N GLU A 596 -56.84 7.34 15.22
CA GLU A 596 -57.13 8.78 15.28
C GLU A 596 -57.06 9.23 16.74
N GLU A 597 -56.41 10.37 17.03
CA GLU A 597 -56.42 10.93 18.39
C GLU A 597 -57.68 11.76 18.62
N THR A 598 -58.35 11.51 19.74
CA THR A 598 -59.60 12.17 20.14
C THR A 598 -59.54 12.76 21.56
N ASN A 599 -58.50 12.48 22.35
CA ASN A 599 -58.29 13.11 23.66
C ASN A 599 -57.72 14.54 23.47
N PRO A 600 -58.40 15.61 23.92
CA PRO A 600 -57.89 16.98 23.81
C PRO A 600 -56.53 17.21 24.47
N GLU A 601 -56.21 16.46 25.54
CA GLU A 601 -54.94 16.60 26.26
C GLU A 601 -53.73 16.08 25.47
N ASN A 602 -53.95 15.20 24.49
CA ASN A 602 -52.93 14.62 23.62
C ASN A 602 -52.73 15.39 22.31
N LEU A 603 -53.51 16.46 22.05
CA LEU A 603 -53.47 17.17 20.77
C LEU A 603 -52.25 18.09 20.66
N ILE A 604 -51.39 17.82 19.67
CA ILE A 604 -50.27 18.67 19.30
C ILE A 604 -50.69 19.66 18.21
N GLN A 605 -50.13 20.88 18.21
CA GLN A 605 -50.51 21.93 17.27
C GLN A 605 -50.14 21.58 15.81
N ARG A 606 -48.89 21.14 15.60
CA ARG A 606 -48.31 20.77 14.30
C ARG A 606 -47.03 19.97 14.53
N GLY A 607 -46.68 19.08 13.61
CA GLY A 607 -45.41 18.36 13.60
C GLY A 607 -45.57 16.92 14.08
N THR A 608 -44.54 16.39 14.74
CA THR A 608 -44.52 15.01 15.22
C THR A 608 -43.92 14.91 16.61
N GLN A 609 -44.45 13.98 17.42
CA GLN A 609 -43.88 13.54 18.69
C GLN A 609 -43.63 12.03 18.62
N ILE A 610 -42.38 11.63 18.84
CA ILE A 610 -41.92 10.25 18.89
C ILE A 610 -41.59 9.92 20.34
N THR A 611 -42.39 9.07 20.98
CA THR A 611 -42.14 8.54 22.32
C THR A 611 -41.59 7.12 22.22
N LEU A 612 -40.36 6.95 22.69
CA LEU A 612 -39.64 5.70 22.81
C LEU A 612 -39.89 5.12 24.21
N TYR A 613 -40.34 3.87 24.31
CA TYR A 613 -40.37 3.11 25.56
C TYR A 613 -39.10 2.25 25.60
N LEU A 614 -38.14 2.65 26.45
CA LEU A 614 -36.80 2.06 26.45
C LEU A 614 -36.82 0.61 26.95
N ARG A 615 -35.92 -0.21 26.41
CA ARG A 615 -35.68 -1.58 26.91
C ARG A 615 -35.20 -1.55 28.36
N PRO A 616 -35.42 -2.58 29.19
CA PRO A 616 -34.99 -2.59 30.60
C PRO A 616 -33.50 -2.28 30.79
N ASP A 617 -32.63 -2.84 29.93
CA ASP A 617 -31.18 -2.64 29.99
C ASP A 617 -30.77 -1.22 29.53
N ASP A 618 -31.45 -0.70 28.50
CA ASP A 618 -31.19 0.61 27.88
C ASP A 618 -31.80 1.78 28.68
N LYS A 619 -32.78 1.50 29.56
CA LYS A 619 -33.55 2.51 30.31
C LYS A 619 -32.64 3.48 31.07
N TYR A 620 -31.67 2.98 31.81
CA TYR A 620 -30.86 3.81 32.72
C TYR A 620 -29.86 4.68 31.98
N GLU A 621 -29.34 4.23 30.83
CA GLU A 621 -28.43 5.02 30.02
C GLU A 621 -29.17 6.12 29.24
N PHE A 622 -30.18 5.75 28.45
CA PHE A 622 -30.76 6.68 27.47
C PHE A 622 -31.89 7.55 28.03
N SER A 623 -32.33 7.35 29.29
CA SER A 623 -33.18 8.32 29.99
C SER A 623 -32.40 9.34 30.84
N GLU A 624 -31.08 9.28 30.93
CA GLU A 624 -30.33 10.30 31.68
C GLU A 624 -30.28 11.64 30.90
N PRO A 625 -30.70 12.78 31.51
CA PRO A 625 -30.64 14.10 30.86
C PRO A 625 -29.23 14.52 30.41
N ALA A 626 -28.20 14.15 31.17
CA ALA A 626 -26.81 14.44 30.85
C ALA A 626 -26.31 13.62 29.65
N ARG A 627 -26.53 12.29 29.64
CA ARG A 627 -26.23 11.42 28.48
C ARG A 627 -26.93 11.92 27.21
N ILE A 628 -28.23 12.24 27.27
CA ILE A 628 -28.97 12.82 26.14
C ILE A 628 -28.35 14.12 25.64
N GLN A 629 -27.93 15.03 26.54
CA GLN A 629 -27.27 16.26 26.12
C GLN A 629 -25.91 16.01 25.46
N GLY A 630 -25.13 15.05 25.98
CA GLY A 630 -23.89 14.60 25.37
C GLY A 630 -24.10 14.04 23.97
N LEU A 631 -25.11 13.20 23.76
CA LEU A 631 -25.45 12.65 22.44
C LEU A 631 -25.85 13.73 21.42
N VAL A 632 -26.62 14.74 21.84
CA VAL A 632 -26.94 15.90 20.97
C VAL A 632 -25.67 16.70 20.63
N LYS A 633 -24.78 16.92 21.61
CA LYS A 633 -23.50 17.62 21.42
C LYS A 633 -22.51 16.83 20.56
N ASN A 634 -22.57 15.50 20.53
CA ASN A 634 -21.74 14.67 19.66
C ASN A 634 -22.29 14.62 18.23
N TYR A 635 -23.56 14.27 18.06
CA TYR A 635 -24.13 13.93 16.74
C TYR A 635 -24.87 15.06 16.03
N SER A 636 -25.29 16.11 16.75
CA SER A 636 -26.25 17.10 16.25
C SER A 636 -25.93 18.55 16.63
N GLN A 637 -24.70 18.82 17.12
CA GLN A 637 -24.24 20.16 17.52
C GLN A 637 -24.47 21.24 16.45
N PHE A 638 -24.45 20.89 15.16
CA PHE A 638 -24.53 21.85 14.05
C PHE A 638 -25.76 21.66 13.13
N VAL A 639 -26.77 20.93 13.62
CA VAL A 639 -28.11 20.88 12.99
C VAL A 639 -28.69 22.30 12.94
N SER A 640 -29.33 22.65 11.82
CA SER A 640 -29.68 24.03 11.48
C SER A 640 -30.88 24.62 12.24
N PHE A 641 -31.48 23.86 13.16
CA PHE A 641 -32.60 24.26 13.99
C PHE A 641 -32.22 24.12 15.47
N PRO A 642 -32.77 24.95 16.37
CA PRO A 642 -32.51 24.83 17.80
C PRO A 642 -33.06 23.51 18.35
N ILE A 643 -32.19 22.79 19.07
CA ILE A 643 -32.50 21.53 19.78
C ILE A 643 -32.46 21.85 21.27
N TYR A 644 -33.61 21.72 21.94
CA TYR A 644 -33.72 21.89 23.39
C TYR A 644 -33.75 20.54 24.09
N THR A 645 -32.93 20.38 25.13
CA THR A 645 -32.99 19.24 26.05
C THR A 645 -33.64 19.66 27.36
N TRP A 646 -34.44 18.80 27.97
CA TRP A 646 -35.04 19.02 29.29
C TRP A 646 -34.01 18.74 30.38
N GLN A 647 -33.66 19.73 31.20
CA GLN A 647 -32.58 19.65 32.20
C GLN A 647 -33.03 20.10 33.59
N GLU A 648 -32.41 19.54 34.62
CA GLU A 648 -32.57 19.97 36.00
C GLU A 648 -31.62 21.13 36.28
N LYS A 649 -32.15 22.30 36.63
CA LYS A 649 -31.40 23.52 36.96
C LYS A 649 -31.60 23.88 38.44
N SER A 650 -30.58 24.46 39.07
CA SER A 650 -30.64 24.93 40.45
C SER A 650 -30.58 26.45 40.53
N ARG A 651 -31.46 27.06 41.33
CA ARG A 651 -31.39 28.49 41.70
C ARG A 651 -31.29 28.66 43.21
N THR A 652 -30.45 29.56 43.68
CA THR A 652 -30.40 29.97 45.09
C THR A 652 -31.44 31.04 45.35
N VAL A 653 -32.40 30.75 46.22
CA VAL A 653 -33.44 31.69 46.67
C VAL A 653 -33.13 32.08 48.11
N GLU A 654 -33.10 33.38 48.41
CA GLU A 654 -33.06 33.85 49.80
C GLU A 654 -34.43 33.66 50.44
N VAL A 655 -34.49 33.00 51.59
CA VAL A 655 -35.70 32.85 52.39
C VAL A 655 -35.47 33.51 53.75
N GLU A 656 -36.41 34.36 54.14
CA GLU A 656 -36.49 34.89 55.50
C GLU A 656 -37.31 33.93 56.36
N GLU A 657 -36.73 33.49 57.47
CA GLU A 657 -37.32 32.53 58.39
C GLU A 657 -37.54 33.25 59.73
N GLU A 658 -38.79 33.39 60.15
CA GLU A 658 -39.13 33.95 61.47
C GLU A 658 -39.11 32.80 62.49
N GLU A 659 -38.15 32.82 63.42
CA GLU A 659 -38.05 31.82 64.48
C GLU A 659 -39.15 32.06 65.52
N GLU A 660 -40.05 31.08 65.72
CA GLU A 660 -40.99 31.10 66.84
C GLU A 660 -40.23 31.06 68.17
N PRO A 661 -40.57 31.93 69.15
CA PRO A 661 -39.85 31.99 70.42
C PRO A 661 -40.14 30.76 71.28
N LYS A 662 -39.08 30.12 71.77
CA LYS A 662 -39.19 29.05 72.78
C LYS A 662 -39.45 29.66 74.16
N GLU A 663 -40.32 29.02 74.94
CA GLU A 663 -40.60 29.44 76.31
C GLU A 663 -39.33 29.41 77.18
N GLY A 664 -38.90 30.56 77.70
CA GLY A 664 -37.89 30.61 78.77
C GLY A 664 -36.97 31.84 78.84
N GLU A 665 -36.77 32.59 77.75
CA GLU A 665 -35.78 33.69 77.72
C GLU A 665 -36.41 35.11 77.66
N GLU A 666 -35.71 36.09 78.25
CA GLU A 666 -36.12 37.51 78.25
C GLU A 666 -35.88 38.20 76.89
N PRO A 667 -36.72 39.17 76.49
CA PRO A 667 -36.64 39.79 75.18
C PRO A 667 -35.41 40.71 75.03
N LYS A 668 -34.69 40.52 73.92
CA LYS A 668 -33.75 41.52 73.37
C LYS A 668 -34.37 42.22 72.16
N PRO A 669 -34.02 43.48 71.88
CA PRO A 669 -34.72 44.30 70.89
C PRO A 669 -34.48 43.83 69.45
N GLU A 670 -35.44 44.17 68.59
CA GLU A 670 -35.42 43.92 67.14
C GLU A 670 -34.16 44.51 66.47
N GLY A 671 -33.63 43.85 65.42
CA GLY A 671 -32.52 44.45 64.68
C GLY A 671 -31.89 43.66 63.52
N GLU A 672 -31.97 42.32 63.46
CA GLU A 672 -31.25 41.57 62.42
C GLU A 672 -31.94 40.25 62.02
N LYS A 673 -32.72 40.26 60.92
CA LYS A 673 -33.27 39.05 60.30
C LYS A 673 -32.18 38.32 59.52
N LYS A 674 -31.76 37.13 59.99
CA LYS A 674 -30.81 36.28 59.26
C LYS A 674 -31.49 35.56 58.10
N LYS A 675 -31.21 36.02 56.88
CA LYS A 675 -31.57 35.31 55.65
C LYS A 675 -30.81 33.99 55.51
N LYS A 676 -31.50 32.93 55.08
CA LYS A 676 -30.87 31.66 54.66
C LYS A 676 -31.03 31.51 53.16
N THR A 677 -29.96 31.13 52.46
CA THR A 677 -30.01 30.76 51.05
C THR A 677 -30.46 29.30 50.92
N LYS A 678 -31.56 29.08 50.22
CA LYS A 678 -32.09 27.75 49.91
C LYS A 678 -31.91 27.47 48.43
N THR A 679 -31.22 26.38 48.09
CA THR A 679 -31.12 25.93 46.69
C THR A 679 -32.41 25.23 46.30
N GLU A 680 -33.16 25.83 45.39
CA GLU A 680 -34.34 25.26 44.76
C GLU A 680 -33.96 24.65 43.41
N LYS A 681 -34.36 23.39 43.20
CA LYS A 681 -34.23 22.73 41.90
C LYS A 681 -35.52 22.91 41.09
N TYR A 682 -35.38 23.19 39.81
CA TYR A 682 -36.48 23.30 38.85
C TYR A 682 -36.07 22.68 37.52
N TRP A 683 -37.04 22.28 36.71
CA TRP A 683 -36.78 21.74 35.37
C TRP A 683 -37.09 22.79 34.31
N ASP A 684 -36.24 22.86 33.29
CA ASP A 684 -36.32 23.86 32.23
C ASP A 684 -35.68 23.35 30.92
N TRP A 685 -36.01 24.00 29.81
CA TRP A 685 -35.39 23.72 28.51
C TRP A 685 -34.01 24.37 28.41
N GLU A 686 -33.05 23.65 27.85
CA GLU A 686 -31.70 24.15 27.58
C GLU A 686 -31.34 23.89 26.11
N LEU A 687 -30.89 24.94 25.41
CA LEU A 687 -30.42 24.85 24.04
C LEU A 687 -29.10 24.07 24.01
N ALA A 688 -29.10 22.91 23.36
CA ALA A 688 -27.99 21.96 23.39
C ALA A 688 -27.03 22.08 22.19
N ASN A 689 -27.38 22.82 21.14
CA ASN A 689 -26.65 22.89 19.88
C ASN A 689 -26.32 24.32 19.40
N GLU A 690 -25.31 24.45 18.54
CA GLU A 690 -24.78 25.70 17.98
C GLU A 690 -25.27 25.90 16.54
N THR A 691 -26.08 26.92 16.29
CA THR A 691 -26.85 27.03 15.04
C THR A 691 -26.02 27.38 13.79
N LYS A 692 -24.74 27.76 13.93
CA LYS A 692 -23.82 28.07 12.83
C LYS A 692 -22.35 27.70 13.17
N PRO A 693 -21.82 26.56 12.69
CA PRO A 693 -20.41 26.22 12.85
C PRO A 693 -19.46 27.19 12.10
N ILE A 694 -18.20 27.23 12.54
CA ILE A 694 -17.16 28.12 11.98
C ILE A 694 -16.96 27.93 10.47
N TRP A 695 -16.93 26.70 9.97
CA TRP A 695 -16.74 26.41 8.54
C TRP A 695 -17.91 26.81 7.63
N MET A 696 -19.03 27.27 8.23
CA MET A 696 -20.17 27.83 7.49
C MET A 696 -20.17 29.36 7.44
N ARG A 697 -19.32 30.04 8.24
CA ARG A 697 -19.09 31.50 8.20
C ARG A 697 -18.07 31.86 7.11
N SER A 698 -18.02 33.11 6.68
CA SER A 698 -16.92 33.57 5.81
C SER A 698 -15.61 33.51 6.58
N PRO A 699 -14.48 33.04 6.00
CA PRO A 699 -13.18 33.06 6.67
C PRO A 699 -12.73 34.45 7.14
N LYS A 700 -13.29 35.53 6.58
CA LYS A 700 -13.06 36.94 6.96
C LYS A 700 -13.91 37.44 8.14
N GLU A 701 -14.91 36.67 8.56
CA GLU A 701 -15.87 37.01 9.62
C GLU A 701 -15.56 36.26 10.93
N VAL A 702 -14.47 35.50 10.97
CA VAL A 702 -14.05 34.66 12.11
C VAL A 702 -12.71 35.18 12.62
N GLN A 703 -12.63 35.53 13.90
CA GLN A 703 -11.40 36.00 14.54
C GLN A 703 -10.46 34.83 14.86
N LYS A 704 -9.17 35.11 15.11
CA LYS A 704 -8.17 34.07 15.37
C LYS A 704 -8.54 33.25 16.61
N GLU A 705 -9.01 33.94 17.64
CA GLU A 705 -9.38 33.43 18.94
C GLU A 705 -10.52 32.41 18.82
N GLU A 706 -11.49 32.65 17.93
CA GLU A 706 -12.59 31.71 17.67
C GLU A 706 -12.11 30.39 17.04
N TYR A 707 -11.10 30.42 16.17
CA TYR A 707 -10.46 29.19 15.66
C TYR A 707 -9.69 28.44 16.76
N GLN A 708 -9.06 29.17 17.70
CA GLN A 708 -8.31 28.57 18.81
C GLN A 708 -9.23 27.94 19.85
N GLU A 709 -10.28 28.64 20.28
CA GLU A 709 -11.32 28.10 21.17
C GLU A 709 -12.01 26.88 20.56
N PHE A 710 -12.35 26.94 19.27
CA PHE A 710 -12.94 25.82 18.55
C PHE A 710 -11.99 24.61 18.48
N TYR A 711 -10.70 24.81 18.19
CA TYR A 711 -9.69 23.75 18.21
C TYR A 711 -9.64 23.04 19.57
N LYS A 712 -9.48 23.82 20.65
CA LYS A 712 -9.41 23.31 22.04
C LYS A 712 -10.68 22.55 22.44
N LYS A 713 -11.85 23.15 22.22
CA LYS A 713 -13.16 22.56 22.54
C LYS A 713 -13.46 21.29 21.73
N THR A 714 -13.07 21.26 20.45
CA THR A 714 -13.40 20.14 19.55
C THR A 714 -12.49 18.94 19.76
N PHE A 715 -11.18 19.16 19.87
CA PHE A 715 -10.18 18.10 19.92
C PHE A 715 -9.65 17.80 21.33
N SER A 716 -10.26 18.39 22.37
CA SER A 716 -9.86 18.26 23.78
C SER A 716 -8.40 18.68 24.04
N GLU A 717 -8.00 19.77 23.39
CA GLU A 717 -6.63 20.29 23.37
C GLU A 717 -6.44 21.45 24.35
N PHE A 718 -5.26 21.53 24.98
CA PHE A 718 -4.93 22.60 25.93
C PHE A 718 -4.17 23.76 25.26
N LEU A 719 -3.28 23.45 24.32
CA LEU A 719 -2.43 24.41 23.62
C LEU A 719 -3.12 25.01 22.40
N ASP A 720 -2.63 26.16 21.94
CA ASP A 720 -3.02 26.73 20.65
C ASP A 720 -2.41 25.89 19.51
N PRO A 721 -3.09 25.79 18.35
CA PRO A 721 -2.51 25.17 17.15
C PRO A 721 -1.39 26.06 16.58
N LEU A 722 -0.31 25.46 16.05
CA LEU A 722 0.79 26.19 15.38
C LEU A 722 0.30 26.94 14.13
N GLY A 723 -0.73 26.40 13.47
CA GLY A 723 -1.37 27.04 12.33
C GLY A 723 -2.71 26.39 11.99
N TYR A 724 -3.50 27.11 11.20
CA TYR A 724 -4.79 26.63 10.70
C TYR A 724 -5.07 27.14 9.29
N THR A 725 -5.89 26.41 8.54
CA THR A 725 -6.37 26.85 7.22
C THR A 725 -7.85 26.56 7.07
N HIS A 726 -8.64 27.60 6.76
CA HIS A 726 -10.06 27.51 6.49
C HIS A 726 -10.31 27.76 5.00
N PHE A 727 -10.89 26.79 4.31
CA PHE A 727 -11.22 26.91 2.88
C PHE A 727 -12.55 26.26 2.53
N THR A 728 -13.25 26.87 1.57
CA THR A 728 -14.34 26.25 0.81
C THR A 728 -13.79 25.79 -0.53
N THR A 729 -14.30 24.66 -1.02
CA THR A 729 -13.88 24.02 -2.25
C THR A 729 -15.05 23.92 -3.21
N GLU A 730 -14.94 24.53 -4.39
CA GLU A 730 -15.98 24.52 -5.42
C GLU A 730 -15.69 23.52 -6.56
N GLY A 731 -16.68 23.27 -7.43
CA GLY A 731 -16.54 22.48 -8.66
C GLY A 731 -17.19 21.09 -8.59
N GLU A 732 -16.51 20.06 -9.12
CA GLU A 732 -17.05 18.69 -9.22
C GLU A 732 -17.30 17.98 -7.88
N VAL A 733 -16.73 18.52 -6.79
CA VAL A 733 -17.00 18.10 -5.41
C VAL A 733 -17.01 19.36 -4.56
N GLU A 734 -18.13 19.65 -3.90
CA GLU A 734 -18.22 20.76 -2.94
C GLU A 734 -17.99 20.27 -1.51
N PHE A 735 -17.07 20.93 -0.79
CA PHE A 735 -16.90 20.74 0.65
C PHE A 735 -16.25 21.96 1.30
N ARG A 736 -16.46 22.11 2.60
CA ARG A 736 -15.83 23.13 3.46
C ARG A 736 -14.98 22.44 4.50
N SER A 737 -13.85 23.04 4.85
CA SER A 737 -12.94 22.45 5.83
C SER A 737 -12.17 23.51 6.60
N VAL A 738 -11.92 23.21 7.87
CA VAL A 738 -10.91 23.87 8.70
C VAL A 738 -9.94 22.80 9.18
N LEU A 739 -8.67 22.97 8.84
CA LEU A 739 -7.56 22.09 9.25
C LEU A 739 -6.62 22.84 10.18
N TYR A 740 -5.94 22.10 11.04
CA TYR A 740 -5.08 22.57 12.12
C TYR A 740 -3.80 21.73 12.21
N ILE A 741 -2.69 22.36 12.55
CA ILE A 741 -1.46 21.70 13.00
C ILE A 741 -1.37 21.88 14.52
N PRO A 742 -1.32 20.79 15.32
CA PRO A 742 -1.26 20.89 16.78
C PRO A 742 -0.08 21.69 17.31
N GLY A 743 -0.25 22.29 18.49
CA GLY A 743 0.78 23.05 19.21
C GLY A 743 1.99 22.22 19.66
N MET A 744 1.79 20.90 19.80
CA MET A 744 2.77 19.92 20.25
C MET A 744 2.44 18.56 19.61
N GLY A 745 3.44 17.69 19.45
CA GLY A 745 3.25 16.31 19.01
C GLY A 745 2.54 15.43 20.05
N PRO A 746 2.03 14.26 19.65
CA PRO A 746 1.50 13.27 20.59
C PRO A 746 2.59 12.84 21.58
N LEU A 747 2.23 12.66 22.85
CA LEU A 747 3.15 12.27 23.92
C LEU A 747 3.66 10.83 23.77
N ASN A 748 2.95 9.98 23.04
CA ASN A 748 3.26 8.56 22.86
C ASN A 748 3.76 8.28 21.43
N ASN A 749 4.90 7.60 21.31
CA ASN A 749 5.43 7.17 20.00
C ASN A 749 4.53 6.14 19.29
N GLU A 750 3.59 5.50 19.99
CA GLU A 750 2.63 4.55 19.42
C GLU A 750 1.69 5.22 18.39
N ASP A 751 1.40 6.52 18.54
CA ASP A 751 0.58 7.29 17.58
C ASP A 751 1.27 7.52 16.22
N VAL A 752 2.59 7.29 16.14
CA VAL A 752 3.34 7.25 14.87
C VAL A 752 3.10 5.91 14.14
N VAL A 753 2.71 4.86 14.86
CA VAL A 753 2.45 3.51 14.36
C VAL A 753 0.96 3.28 14.08
N ASN A 754 0.08 3.82 14.92
CA ASN A 754 -1.37 3.65 14.83
C ASN A 754 -1.98 4.38 13.61
N PRO A 755 -2.64 3.69 12.66
CA PRO A 755 -3.29 4.33 11.51
C PRO A 755 -4.67 4.94 11.81
N LYS A 756 -5.16 4.85 13.05
CA LYS A 756 -6.48 5.37 13.49
C LYS A 756 -6.34 6.51 14.51
N THR A 757 -5.94 7.68 14.03
CA THR A 757 -5.62 8.85 14.85
C THR A 757 -6.81 9.74 15.26
N LYS A 758 -8.03 9.49 14.74
CA LYS A 758 -9.29 10.21 15.07
C LYS A 758 -9.20 11.75 14.99
N ASN A 759 -8.26 12.29 14.23
CA ASN A 759 -7.96 13.72 14.19
C ASN A 759 -8.87 14.49 13.21
N ILE A 760 -9.50 13.81 12.25
CA ILE A 760 -10.37 14.40 11.24
C ILE A 760 -11.84 14.01 11.46
N ARG A 761 -12.67 14.97 11.89
CA ARG A 761 -14.12 14.78 12.03
C ARG A 761 -14.84 15.01 10.72
N LEU A 762 -15.52 13.97 10.22
CA LEU A 762 -16.35 14.06 9.02
C LEU A 762 -17.79 14.45 9.35
N TYR A 763 -18.29 15.45 8.64
CA TYR A 763 -19.69 15.86 8.62
C TYR A 763 -20.25 15.72 7.21
N VAL A 764 -21.54 15.42 7.12
CA VAL A 764 -22.30 15.53 5.88
C VAL A 764 -23.54 16.37 6.15
N LYS A 765 -23.66 17.50 5.45
CA LYS A 765 -24.70 18.51 5.66
C LYS A 765 -24.80 18.97 7.13
N ARG A 766 -23.64 19.16 7.79
CA ARG A 766 -23.50 19.53 9.21
C ARG A 766 -23.93 18.47 10.24
N VAL A 767 -24.30 17.26 9.82
CA VAL A 767 -24.50 16.10 10.73
C VAL A 767 -23.17 15.35 10.89
N PHE A 768 -22.76 15.05 12.13
CA PHE A 768 -21.54 14.29 12.38
C PHE A 768 -21.71 12.82 11.97
N ILE A 769 -20.69 12.28 11.29
CA ILE A 769 -20.70 10.94 10.71
C ILE A 769 -19.80 10.01 11.53
N SER A 770 -18.48 10.23 11.50
CA SER A 770 -17.48 9.64 12.42
C SER A 770 -16.14 10.40 12.31
N ASP A 771 -15.21 10.12 13.22
CA ASP A 771 -13.79 10.50 13.17
C ASP A 771 -12.86 9.34 12.75
N ASP A 772 -13.38 8.11 12.60
CA ASP A 772 -12.60 6.93 12.17
C ASP A 772 -12.10 6.99 10.71
N PHE A 773 -12.57 7.95 9.92
CA PHE A 773 -12.20 8.13 8.50
C PHE A 773 -10.84 8.79 8.26
N ASP A 774 -10.10 9.07 9.32
CA ASP A 774 -8.83 9.81 9.28
C ASP A 774 -7.86 9.26 8.22
N GLY A 775 -7.50 7.97 8.30
CA GLY A 775 -6.66 7.28 7.32
C GLY A 775 -7.27 7.08 5.92
N GLU A 776 -8.57 7.37 5.73
CA GLU A 776 -9.18 7.44 4.40
C GLU A 776 -9.09 8.84 3.78
N LEU A 777 -8.99 9.89 4.59
CA LEU A 777 -8.98 11.29 4.15
C LEU A 777 -7.57 11.90 4.14
N PHE A 778 -6.66 11.36 4.95
CA PHE A 778 -5.26 11.73 5.06
C PHE A 778 -4.35 10.49 4.96
N PRO A 779 -3.15 10.61 4.36
CA PRO A 779 -2.13 9.57 4.43
C PRO A 779 -1.49 9.56 5.83
N ARG A 780 -0.92 8.42 6.25
CA ARG A 780 -0.29 8.25 7.56
C ARG A 780 0.78 9.30 7.86
N TYR A 781 1.56 9.70 6.86
CA TYR A 781 2.56 10.76 7.00
C TYR A 781 1.99 12.18 7.28
N LEU A 782 0.66 12.35 7.34
CA LEU A 782 -0.04 13.57 7.78
C LEU A 782 -1.11 13.29 8.86
N SER A 783 -1.06 12.14 9.55
CA SER A 783 -2.06 11.73 10.55
C SER A 783 -2.16 12.67 11.77
N PHE A 784 -1.15 13.52 12.00
CA PHE A 784 -1.14 14.54 13.04
C PHE A 784 -2.03 15.75 12.76
N VAL A 785 -2.55 15.91 11.54
CA VAL A 785 -3.39 17.05 11.14
C VAL A 785 -4.78 16.90 11.74
N LYS A 786 -5.20 17.83 12.59
CA LYS A 786 -6.56 17.84 13.16
C LYS A 786 -7.49 18.71 12.31
N GLY A 787 -8.79 18.40 12.28
CA GLY A 787 -9.70 19.23 11.48
C GLY A 787 -11.11 18.71 11.31
N VAL A 788 -11.89 19.51 10.59
CA VAL A 788 -13.28 19.23 10.22
C VAL A 788 -13.42 19.27 8.70
N VAL A 789 -14.19 18.34 8.15
CA VAL A 789 -14.59 18.30 6.74
C VAL A 789 -16.10 18.14 6.66
N ASP A 790 -16.80 19.08 6.01
CA ASP A 790 -18.26 19.03 5.81
C ASP A 790 -18.57 19.11 4.31
N SER A 791 -19.33 18.14 3.79
CA SER A 791 -19.70 18.06 2.37
C SER A 791 -21.18 17.73 2.19
N ASN A 792 -21.76 18.28 1.12
CA ASN A 792 -23.17 18.04 0.77
C ASN A 792 -23.36 16.78 -0.11
N ASP A 793 -22.28 16.29 -0.74
CA ASP A 793 -22.33 15.35 -1.89
C ASP A 793 -21.75 13.96 -1.61
N LEU A 794 -21.29 13.68 -0.39
CA LEU A 794 -20.63 12.40 -0.07
C LEU A 794 -21.62 11.21 -0.11
N PRO A 795 -21.30 10.13 -0.86
CA PRO A 795 -22.10 8.92 -0.91
C PRO A 795 -21.87 8.07 0.35
N LEU A 796 -22.62 8.37 1.41
CA LEU A 796 -22.64 7.57 2.63
C LEU A 796 -23.19 6.16 2.38
N ASN A 797 -22.69 5.18 3.12
CA ASN A 797 -23.35 3.87 3.25
C ASN A 797 -24.63 3.99 4.12
N VAL A 798 -25.38 2.89 4.25
CA VAL A 798 -26.69 2.91 4.94
C VAL A 798 -26.56 3.12 6.46
N SER A 799 -25.48 2.61 7.09
CA SER A 799 -25.19 2.85 8.51
C SER A 799 -24.69 4.27 8.80
N ARG A 800 -24.14 4.93 7.78
CA ARG A 800 -23.31 6.15 7.86
C ARG A 800 -22.03 5.96 8.70
N GLU A 801 -21.50 4.74 8.78
CA GLU A 801 -20.29 4.43 9.56
C GLU A 801 -19.08 4.06 8.66
N ILE A 802 -19.28 3.84 7.36
CA ILE A 802 -18.19 3.50 6.41
C ILE A 802 -18.28 4.40 5.17
N LEU A 803 -17.18 5.08 4.82
CA LEU A 803 -17.05 5.81 3.57
C LEU A 803 -16.97 4.82 2.39
N GLN A 804 -17.75 5.07 1.33
CA GLN A 804 -17.62 4.29 0.11
C GLN A 804 -16.45 4.84 -0.72
N GLU A 805 -15.47 3.97 -1.00
CA GLU A 805 -14.29 4.34 -1.77
C GLU A 805 -14.70 4.81 -3.17
N SER A 806 -14.53 6.10 -3.42
CA SER A 806 -15.19 6.79 -4.53
C SER A 806 -14.30 7.88 -5.11
N ARG A 807 -14.60 8.28 -6.35
CA ARG A 807 -13.92 9.40 -7.02
C ARG A 807 -14.01 10.70 -6.19
N ILE A 808 -15.11 10.88 -5.47
CA ILE A 808 -15.35 12.03 -4.59
C ILE A 808 -14.35 12.03 -3.43
N VAL A 809 -14.25 10.93 -2.67
CA VAL A 809 -13.29 10.77 -1.57
C VAL A 809 -11.84 10.95 -2.05
N ARG A 810 -11.47 10.34 -3.20
CA ARG A 810 -10.13 10.50 -3.79
C ARG A 810 -9.80 11.95 -4.19
N ILE A 811 -10.78 12.71 -4.69
CA ILE A 811 -10.63 14.15 -5.00
C ILE A 811 -10.53 14.97 -3.70
N MET A 812 -11.30 14.63 -2.68
CA MET A 812 -11.30 15.27 -1.37
C MET A 812 -9.95 15.10 -0.66
N ARG A 813 -9.46 13.85 -0.50
CA ARG A 813 -8.11 13.51 0.00
C ARG A 813 -7.02 14.36 -0.68
N LYS A 814 -7.01 14.40 -2.02
CA LYS A 814 -6.01 15.16 -2.79
C LYS A 814 -6.07 16.69 -2.55
N ARG A 815 -7.25 17.24 -2.26
CA ARG A 815 -7.45 18.67 -1.95
C ARG A 815 -7.08 19.00 -0.50
N LEU A 816 -7.44 18.14 0.45
CA LEU A 816 -7.04 18.21 1.87
C LEU A 816 -5.52 18.19 2.02
N VAL A 817 -4.85 17.14 1.51
CA VAL A 817 -3.39 16.98 1.51
C VAL A 817 -2.69 18.18 0.87
N ARG A 818 -3.19 18.66 -0.27
CA ARG A 818 -2.64 19.88 -0.90
C ARG A 818 -2.73 21.09 0.02
N LYS A 819 -3.87 21.32 0.66
CA LYS A 819 -4.08 22.47 1.56
C LYS A 819 -3.26 22.38 2.83
N THR A 820 -2.99 21.18 3.33
CA THR A 820 -2.02 20.94 4.39
C THR A 820 -0.60 21.33 3.96
N PHE A 821 -0.15 20.91 2.78
CA PHE A 821 1.17 21.33 2.27
C PHE A 821 1.25 22.85 2.03
N ASP A 822 0.19 23.46 1.48
CA ASP A 822 0.13 24.92 1.33
C ASP A 822 0.28 25.59 2.73
N MET A 823 -0.43 25.12 3.76
CA MET A 823 -0.34 25.62 5.14
C MET A 823 1.03 25.39 5.82
N ILE A 824 1.68 24.22 5.64
CA ILE A 824 3.01 23.97 6.20
C ILE A 824 4.06 24.86 5.52
N GLN A 825 3.91 25.12 4.21
CA GLN A 825 4.75 26.07 3.48
C GLN A 825 4.57 27.50 4.02
N ASP A 826 3.33 27.95 4.23
CA ASP A 826 3.01 29.28 4.80
C ASP A 826 3.68 29.49 6.17
N ILE A 827 3.72 28.46 7.04
CA ILE A 827 4.45 28.52 8.33
C ILE A 827 5.97 28.59 8.09
N SER A 828 6.49 27.85 7.10
CA SER A 828 7.93 27.82 6.78
C SER A 828 8.49 29.11 6.19
N GLU A 829 7.63 29.89 5.52
CA GLU A 829 7.93 31.20 4.93
C GLU A 829 7.63 32.37 5.90
N SER A 830 7.07 32.10 7.08
CA SER A 830 6.71 33.12 8.07
C SER A 830 7.94 33.75 8.74
N GLU A 831 7.78 34.99 9.22
CA GLU A 831 8.84 35.71 9.95
C GLU A 831 9.21 35.00 11.28
N ASN A 832 8.31 34.20 11.86
CA ASN A 832 8.55 33.49 13.11
C ASN A 832 9.16 32.09 12.89
N LYS A 833 10.48 32.05 12.63
CA LYS A 833 11.23 30.79 12.44
C LYS A 833 11.06 29.76 13.57
N GLU A 834 10.76 30.20 14.79
CA GLU A 834 10.54 29.28 15.93
C GLU A 834 9.27 28.44 15.78
N ASP A 835 8.23 28.90 15.08
CA ASP A 835 7.02 28.07 14.88
C ASP A 835 7.25 26.96 13.85
N TYR A 836 8.05 27.23 12.81
CA TYR A 836 8.47 26.15 11.90
C TYR A 836 9.45 25.17 12.56
N LYS A 837 10.33 25.66 13.44
CA LYS A 837 11.23 24.83 14.24
C LYS A 837 10.44 23.87 15.15
N LYS A 838 9.45 24.37 15.91
CA LYS A 838 8.52 23.51 16.69
C LYS A 838 7.81 22.49 15.80
N LEU A 839 7.32 22.91 14.62
CA LEU A 839 6.68 22.01 13.66
C LEU A 839 7.64 20.89 13.23
N TRP A 840 8.90 21.22 12.96
CA TRP A 840 9.91 20.24 12.57
C TRP A 840 10.34 19.31 13.72
N GLU A 841 10.51 19.84 14.94
CA GLU A 841 10.85 19.07 16.15
C GLU A 841 9.75 18.05 16.50
N ASN A 842 8.48 18.42 16.35
CA ASN A 842 7.34 17.54 16.66
C ASN A 842 6.95 16.61 15.49
N PHE A 843 7.00 17.10 14.23
CA PHE A 843 6.39 16.43 13.07
C PHE A 843 7.36 16.14 11.91
N GLY A 844 8.64 16.54 12.00
CA GLY A 844 9.63 16.32 10.94
C GLY A 844 9.79 14.86 10.53
N ARG A 845 9.64 13.91 11.47
CA ARG A 845 9.63 12.46 11.19
C ARG A 845 8.47 12.03 10.30
N PHE A 846 7.28 12.60 10.48
CA PHE A 846 6.13 12.37 9.60
C PHE A 846 6.40 12.96 8.21
N ILE A 847 6.96 14.17 8.11
CA ILE A 847 7.34 14.76 6.81
C ILE A 847 8.35 13.88 6.06
N LYS A 848 9.33 13.30 6.77
CA LYS A 848 10.32 12.35 6.21
C LYS A 848 9.69 11.02 5.77
N LEU A 849 8.68 10.50 6.48
CA LEU A 849 7.89 9.34 6.04
C LEU A 849 7.18 9.62 4.70
N GLY A 850 6.72 10.86 4.49
CA GLY A 850 6.14 11.29 3.22
C GLY A 850 7.10 11.21 2.02
N CYS A 851 8.42 11.33 2.24
CA CYS A 851 9.45 11.11 1.20
C CYS A 851 9.63 9.63 0.83
N ILE A 852 9.03 8.70 1.58
CA ILE A 852 9.06 7.26 1.33
C ILE A 852 7.72 6.81 0.73
N GLU A 853 6.61 7.28 1.31
CA GLU A 853 5.26 6.87 0.92
C GLU A 853 4.69 7.61 -0.31
N ASP A 854 4.97 8.91 -0.51
CA ASP A 854 4.26 9.75 -1.50
C ASP A 854 5.16 10.40 -2.56
N SER A 855 5.66 9.55 -3.45
CA SER A 855 6.34 9.94 -4.70
C SER A 855 5.54 10.91 -5.59
N GLY A 856 4.21 11.01 -5.41
CA GLY A 856 3.36 11.98 -6.11
C GLY A 856 3.53 13.41 -5.58
N ASN A 857 3.80 13.57 -4.29
CA ASN A 857 3.95 14.86 -3.61
C ASN A 857 5.39 15.24 -3.23
N HIS A 858 6.43 14.47 -3.61
CA HIS A 858 7.85 14.82 -3.36
C HIS A 858 8.21 16.29 -3.68
N LYS A 859 7.64 16.88 -4.75
CA LYS A 859 7.86 18.30 -5.12
C LYS A 859 7.34 19.33 -4.09
N ARG A 860 6.50 18.90 -3.14
CA ARG A 860 5.94 19.69 -2.04
C ARG A 860 6.55 19.30 -0.69
N ILE A 861 6.93 18.04 -0.53
CA ILE A 861 7.55 17.52 0.70
C ILE A 861 9.02 17.95 0.80
N THR A 862 9.77 17.88 -0.30
CA THR A 862 11.24 18.12 -0.28
C THR A 862 11.65 19.52 0.19
N PRO A 863 11.00 20.64 -0.22
CA PRO A 863 11.32 21.98 0.30
C PRO A 863 11.11 22.14 1.83
N LEU A 864 10.28 21.30 2.44
CA LEU A 864 9.97 21.33 3.87
C LEU A 864 11.03 20.60 4.71
N LEU A 865 11.95 19.86 4.09
CA LEU A 865 12.97 19.14 4.83
C LEU A 865 13.99 20.10 5.46
N ARG A 866 14.48 19.75 6.65
CA ARG A 866 15.54 20.48 7.36
C ARG A 866 16.63 19.51 7.86
N PHE A 867 17.90 19.88 7.68
CA PHE A 867 19.04 19.05 8.04
C PHE A 867 20.17 19.90 8.65
N TYR A 868 21.06 19.28 9.41
CA TYR A 868 22.32 19.92 9.81
C TYR A 868 23.30 19.91 8.62
N SER A 869 24.27 20.82 8.63
CA SER A 869 25.25 20.99 7.55
C SER A 869 26.67 21.19 8.10
N SER A 870 27.67 20.84 7.29
CA SER A 870 29.08 21.15 7.55
C SER A 870 29.38 22.64 7.69
N LYS A 871 28.48 23.53 7.24
CA LYS A 871 28.57 24.99 7.47
C LYS A 871 27.61 25.54 8.53
N SER A 872 26.53 24.83 8.90
CA SER A 872 25.49 25.36 9.81
C SER A 872 25.75 25.14 11.31
N GLY A 873 26.76 24.33 11.65
CA GLY A 873 27.17 24.10 13.04
C GLY A 873 26.16 23.25 13.80
N GLU A 874 25.17 23.90 14.42
CA GLU A 874 24.07 23.27 15.17
C GLU A 874 22.70 23.84 14.79
N GLU A 875 22.63 24.71 13.79
CA GLU A 875 21.38 25.15 13.18
C GLU A 875 20.95 24.20 12.06
N LEU A 876 19.63 24.03 11.92
CA LEU A 876 19.01 23.25 10.85
C LEU A 876 18.74 24.15 9.63
N ILE A 877 19.28 23.78 8.47
CA ILE A 877 19.06 24.48 7.20
C ILE A 877 18.07 23.75 6.30
N SER A 878 17.44 24.47 5.37
CA SER A 878 16.66 23.88 4.29
C SER A 878 17.54 23.41 3.13
N LEU A 879 16.94 22.62 2.24
CA LEU A 879 17.57 22.27 0.95
C LEU A 879 17.68 23.47 0.00
N ASP A 880 16.96 24.57 0.25
CA ASP A 880 17.11 25.80 -0.52
C ASP A 880 18.31 26.62 -0.07
N ASP A 881 18.52 26.79 1.24
CA ASP A 881 19.75 27.39 1.80
C ASP A 881 21.00 26.65 1.28
N TYR A 882 20.98 25.31 1.32
CA TYR A 882 22.08 24.49 0.78
C TYR A 882 22.34 24.81 -0.70
N VAL A 883 21.29 24.89 -1.53
CA VAL A 883 21.42 25.15 -2.98
C VAL A 883 21.89 26.58 -3.26
N GLU A 884 21.54 27.56 -2.43
CA GLU A 884 22.08 28.92 -2.53
C GLU A 884 23.55 29.01 -2.07
N HIS A 885 23.98 28.13 -1.16
CA HIS A 885 25.39 27.99 -0.75
C HIS A 885 26.25 27.11 -1.68
N MET A 886 25.70 26.54 -2.76
CA MET A 886 26.45 25.70 -3.70
C MET A 886 27.41 26.53 -4.59
N PRO A 887 28.71 26.18 -4.65
CA PRO A 887 29.62 26.70 -5.66
C PRO A 887 29.15 26.40 -7.10
N GLU A 888 29.47 27.27 -8.06
CA GLU A 888 29.00 27.18 -9.46
C GLU A 888 29.35 25.84 -10.14
N ASN A 889 30.49 25.24 -9.78
CA ASN A 889 30.94 23.95 -10.32
C ASN A 889 30.27 22.73 -9.66
N GLN A 890 29.51 22.90 -8.58
CA GLN A 890 28.91 21.79 -7.82
C GLN A 890 27.65 21.23 -8.50
N LYS A 891 27.68 19.94 -8.86
CA LYS A 891 26.63 19.26 -9.66
C LYS A 891 25.65 18.43 -8.83
N ALA A 892 25.94 18.19 -7.56
CA ALA A 892 25.17 17.33 -6.66
C ALA A 892 25.00 17.97 -5.27
N ILE A 893 24.00 17.51 -4.52
CA ILE A 893 23.83 17.75 -3.09
C ILE A 893 24.54 16.60 -2.36
N TYR A 894 25.60 16.90 -1.63
CA TYR A 894 26.36 15.91 -0.88
C TYR A 894 25.79 15.70 0.51
N TYR A 895 25.71 14.44 0.94
CA TYR A 895 25.26 14.09 2.28
C TYR A 895 26.09 12.96 2.90
N LEU A 896 26.10 12.90 4.23
CA LEU A 896 26.64 11.81 5.03
C LEU A 896 25.57 11.34 6.02
N ALA A 897 25.34 10.03 6.09
CA ALA A 897 24.50 9.42 7.12
C ALA A 897 25.34 8.89 8.28
N SER A 898 24.92 9.17 9.52
CA SER A 898 25.59 8.71 10.74
C SER A 898 24.61 8.54 11.90
N ASP A 899 25.10 8.07 13.03
CA ASP A 899 24.33 7.86 14.26
C ASP A 899 24.06 9.15 15.08
N SER A 900 24.85 10.19 14.84
CA SER A 900 24.88 11.40 15.66
C SER A 900 25.55 12.55 14.91
N LEU A 901 25.20 13.79 15.30
CA LEU A 901 25.81 15.00 14.75
C LEU A 901 27.32 15.09 15.06
N GLN A 902 27.77 14.59 16.20
CA GLN A 902 29.19 14.56 16.57
C GLN A 902 29.97 13.57 15.71
N SER A 903 29.47 12.33 15.56
CA SER A 903 30.07 11.32 14.68
C SER A 903 30.17 11.84 13.24
N ALA A 904 29.08 12.39 12.69
CA ALA A 904 29.06 13.02 11.38
C ALA A 904 30.13 14.11 11.24
N LYS A 905 30.19 15.09 12.15
CA LYS A 905 31.19 16.18 12.15
C LYS A 905 32.64 15.67 12.20
N SER A 906 32.90 14.52 12.81
CA SER A 906 34.25 13.94 12.95
C SER A 906 34.65 12.96 11.84
N ALA A 907 33.76 12.63 10.90
CA ALA A 907 33.97 11.54 9.97
C ALA A 907 35.04 11.85 8.89
N PRO A 908 35.96 10.91 8.58
CA PRO A 908 37.06 11.12 7.65
C PRO A 908 36.60 11.35 6.19
N PHE A 909 35.35 11.00 5.86
CA PHE A 909 34.76 11.29 4.55
C PHE A 909 34.72 12.79 4.20
N LEU A 910 34.70 13.67 5.21
CA LEU A 910 34.52 15.12 5.04
C LEU A 910 35.79 15.89 4.66
N GLU A 911 36.98 15.37 4.96
CA GLU A 911 38.22 16.14 5.06
C GLU A 911 38.49 17.05 3.84
N LYS A 912 38.60 16.47 2.64
CA LYS A 912 38.90 17.22 1.40
C LYS A 912 37.67 17.96 0.83
N LEU A 913 36.45 17.68 1.29
CA LEU A 913 35.25 18.44 0.91
C LEU A 913 35.19 19.75 1.67
N VAL A 914 35.35 19.70 3.00
CA VAL A 914 35.40 20.88 3.87
C VAL A 914 36.56 21.80 3.50
N GLN A 915 37.74 21.23 3.18
CA GLN A 915 38.89 22.00 2.68
C GLN A 915 38.61 22.74 1.35
N LYS A 916 37.68 22.24 0.52
CA LYS A 916 37.24 22.88 -0.73
C LYS A 916 36.05 23.83 -0.53
N GLY A 917 35.55 24.00 0.69
CA GLY A 917 34.31 24.76 0.97
C GLY A 917 33.03 24.07 0.47
N ILE A 918 33.12 22.80 0.05
CA ILE A 918 31.99 21.99 -0.39
C ILE A 918 31.12 21.65 0.82
N GLU A 919 29.84 21.97 0.73
CA GLU A 919 28.89 21.74 1.81
C GLU A 919 28.38 20.31 1.82
N VAL A 920 28.16 19.74 3.01
CA VAL A 920 27.66 18.38 3.18
C VAL A 920 26.54 18.39 4.22
N LEU A 921 25.40 17.81 3.86
CA LEU A 921 24.28 17.60 4.78
C LEU A 921 24.57 16.42 5.71
N TYR A 922 24.22 16.57 6.99
CA TYR A 922 24.31 15.50 7.98
C TYR A 922 22.92 14.91 8.22
N LEU A 923 22.79 13.63 7.85
CA LEU A 923 21.62 12.80 8.12
C LEU A 923 21.90 12.03 9.43
N VAL A 924 21.08 12.25 10.44
CA VAL A 924 21.35 11.82 11.84
C VAL A 924 20.17 11.12 12.51
N GLU A 925 18.97 11.17 11.92
CA GLU A 925 17.86 10.32 12.32
C GLU A 925 17.82 9.03 11.46
N PRO A 926 17.44 7.88 12.02
CA PRO A 926 17.34 6.61 11.28
C PRO A 926 16.55 6.68 9.96
N ILE A 927 15.49 7.49 9.92
CA ILE A 927 14.63 7.66 8.74
C ILE A 927 15.26 8.54 7.64
N ASP A 928 16.26 9.37 7.97
CA ASP A 928 16.82 10.36 7.03
C ASP A 928 17.41 9.71 5.78
N GLU A 929 18.19 8.64 5.96
CA GLU A 929 18.86 7.95 4.84
C GLU A 929 17.85 7.28 3.91
N VAL A 930 16.79 6.65 4.48
CA VAL A 930 15.71 6.03 3.70
C VAL A 930 14.90 7.10 2.95
N ALA A 931 14.59 8.22 3.61
CA ALA A 931 13.89 9.34 3.00
C ALA A 931 14.69 9.95 1.83
N ILE A 932 15.98 10.25 2.03
CA ILE A 932 16.85 10.82 0.98
C ILE A 932 17.08 9.83 -0.17
N GLN A 933 17.21 8.52 0.08
CA GLN A 933 17.36 7.52 -0.98
C GLN A 933 16.13 7.41 -1.90
N ASN A 934 14.93 7.76 -1.42
CA ASN A 934 13.71 7.82 -2.25
C ASN A 934 13.58 9.15 -3.05
N LEU A 935 14.37 10.18 -2.73
CA LEU A 935 14.39 11.44 -3.48
C LEU A 935 15.43 11.41 -4.62
N GLN A 936 14.94 11.42 -5.87
CA GLN A 936 15.81 11.33 -7.06
C GLN A 936 16.67 12.58 -7.29
N THR A 937 16.07 13.77 -7.17
CA THR A 937 16.72 15.07 -7.39
C THR A 937 16.00 16.20 -6.65
N TYR A 938 16.74 17.26 -6.33
CA TYR A 938 16.20 18.54 -5.88
C TYR A 938 16.84 19.69 -6.67
N LYS A 939 16.03 20.64 -7.18
CA LYS A 939 16.46 21.71 -8.12
C LYS A 939 17.44 21.20 -9.20
N GLU A 940 17.09 20.07 -9.82
CA GLU A 940 17.88 19.30 -10.82
C GLU A 940 19.22 18.70 -10.35
N LYS A 941 19.70 19.01 -9.14
CA LYS A 941 20.85 18.36 -8.50
C LYS A 941 20.44 16.97 -7.98
N LYS A 942 21.35 16.00 -8.05
CA LYS A 942 21.17 14.67 -7.43
C LYS A 942 21.68 14.68 -5.99
N PHE A 943 21.09 13.87 -5.11
CA PHE A 943 21.69 13.54 -3.81
C PHE A 943 22.82 12.51 -3.99
N VAL A 944 23.95 12.72 -3.32
CA VAL A 944 25.15 11.85 -3.39
C VAL A 944 25.70 11.58 -1.99
N ASP A 945 25.76 10.31 -1.62
CA ASP A 945 26.31 9.77 -0.38
C ASP A 945 27.85 9.82 -0.41
N ILE A 946 28.47 10.62 0.47
CA ILE A 946 29.93 10.74 0.52
C ILE A 946 30.63 9.57 1.24
N SER A 947 29.88 8.60 1.77
CA SER A 947 30.42 7.35 2.32
C SER A 947 30.61 6.25 1.27
N LYS A 948 30.14 6.45 0.02
CA LYS A 948 30.18 5.46 -1.07
C LYS A 948 31.33 5.67 -2.06
N GLU A 949 31.63 4.65 -2.86
CA GLU A 949 32.59 4.72 -3.98
C GLU A 949 32.12 5.66 -5.11
N ASP A 950 32.99 5.93 -6.09
CA ASP A 950 32.75 6.82 -7.23
C ASP A 950 32.36 8.28 -6.88
N LEU A 951 32.91 8.83 -5.78
CA LEU A 951 32.73 10.24 -5.40
C LEU A 951 33.56 11.18 -6.29
N GLU A 952 32.92 11.80 -7.27
CA GLU A 952 33.52 12.80 -8.16
C GLU A 952 33.52 14.21 -7.51
N LEU A 953 34.70 14.74 -7.16
CA LEU A 953 34.85 16.09 -6.57
C LEU A 953 35.27 17.20 -7.56
N GLY A 954 35.36 16.88 -8.85
CA GLY A 954 35.59 17.86 -9.93
C GLY A 954 36.99 18.49 -9.97
N ASP A 955 38.02 17.77 -9.52
CA ASP A 955 39.41 18.24 -9.44
C ASP A 955 40.00 18.57 -10.84
N GLU A 956 40.73 19.68 -10.95
CA GLU A 956 41.18 20.26 -12.24
C GLU A 956 42.42 19.58 -12.85
N ASP A 957 43.05 18.63 -12.14
CA ASP A 957 44.39 18.10 -12.43
C ASP A 957 44.40 16.55 -12.57
N GLU A 958 43.55 16.02 -13.46
CA GLU A 958 43.42 14.57 -13.72
C GLU A 958 44.76 13.84 -13.98
N VAL A 959 45.75 14.55 -14.53
CA VAL A 959 47.06 13.99 -14.88
C VAL A 959 47.79 13.56 -13.61
N LYS A 960 47.84 14.46 -12.61
CA LYS A 960 48.51 14.23 -11.32
C LYS A 960 47.82 13.17 -10.49
N GLU A 961 46.48 13.08 -10.55
CA GLU A 961 45.75 11.97 -9.92
C GLU A 961 46.14 10.61 -10.56
N ARG A 962 46.15 10.51 -11.90
CA ARG A 962 46.51 9.27 -12.61
C ARG A 962 47.95 8.84 -12.37
N GLU A 963 48.90 9.78 -12.28
CA GLU A 963 50.28 9.48 -11.90
C GLU A 963 50.37 8.95 -10.46
N THR A 964 49.58 9.50 -9.54
CA THR A 964 49.53 9.06 -8.14
C THR A 964 48.89 7.67 -8.02
N GLU A 965 47.77 7.42 -8.70
CA GLU A 965 47.11 6.09 -8.78
C GLU A 965 48.10 5.01 -9.28
N GLN A 966 48.85 5.29 -10.36
CA GLN A 966 49.88 4.39 -10.88
C GLN A 966 51.02 4.15 -9.88
N GLN A 967 51.51 5.21 -9.22
CA GLN A 967 52.58 5.12 -8.23
C GLN A 967 52.22 4.34 -6.95
N TYR A 968 50.94 4.15 -6.66
CA TYR A 968 50.46 3.44 -5.46
C TYR A 968 49.75 2.11 -5.77
N THR A 969 49.51 1.77 -7.04
CA THR A 969 48.88 0.50 -7.45
C THR A 969 49.53 -0.72 -6.78
N LEU A 970 50.87 -0.81 -6.78
CA LEU A 970 51.61 -1.92 -6.14
C LEU A 970 51.34 -2.09 -4.64
N VAL A 971 51.19 -1.00 -3.88
CA VAL A 971 50.89 -1.09 -2.44
C VAL A 971 49.40 -1.33 -2.19
N CYS A 972 48.51 -0.81 -3.05
CA CYS A 972 47.09 -1.18 -3.02
C CYS A 972 46.89 -2.69 -3.22
N ASP A 973 47.55 -3.28 -4.23
CA ASP A 973 47.48 -4.71 -4.51
C ASP A 973 48.06 -5.56 -3.36
N TRP A 974 49.19 -5.15 -2.77
CA TRP A 974 49.79 -5.83 -1.62
C TRP A 974 48.91 -5.75 -0.36
N ILE A 975 48.32 -4.59 -0.04
CA ILE A 975 47.34 -4.44 1.06
C ILE A 975 46.11 -5.30 0.79
N LYS A 976 45.59 -5.29 -0.44
CA LYS A 976 44.46 -6.13 -0.87
C LYS A 976 44.77 -7.63 -0.71
N GLN A 977 46.02 -8.05 -0.94
CA GLN A 977 46.46 -9.42 -0.70
C GLN A 977 46.45 -9.78 0.79
N GLN A 978 46.92 -8.89 1.69
CA GLN A 978 46.92 -9.19 3.14
C GLN A 978 45.49 -9.22 3.72
N LEU A 979 44.61 -8.31 3.27
CA LEU A 979 43.24 -8.22 3.79
C LEU A 979 42.28 -9.28 3.21
N GLY A 980 42.70 -10.05 2.19
CA GLY A 980 41.93 -11.16 1.63
C GLY A 980 40.51 -10.74 1.21
N ASP A 981 39.49 -11.43 1.71
CA ASP A 981 38.07 -11.15 1.43
C ASP A 981 37.46 -10.02 2.29
N LYS A 982 38.16 -9.47 3.30
CA LYS A 982 37.67 -8.37 4.17
C LYS A 982 37.32 -7.07 3.41
N VAL A 983 37.86 -6.92 2.19
CA VAL A 983 37.59 -5.79 1.28
C VAL A 983 37.34 -6.29 -0.15
N ALA A 984 36.56 -5.56 -0.94
CA ALA A 984 36.48 -5.75 -2.39
C ALA A 984 37.78 -5.33 -3.09
N LYS A 985 38.24 -4.11 -2.79
CA LYS A 985 39.32 -3.38 -3.48
C LYS A 985 40.07 -2.50 -2.48
N VAL A 986 41.31 -2.15 -2.81
CA VAL A 986 42.07 -1.05 -2.19
C VAL A 986 42.38 -0.01 -3.27
N GLN A 987 42.24 1.28 -2.98
CA GLN A 987 42.48 2.36 -3.95
C GLN A 987 43.03 3.63 -3.31
N VAL A 988 43.61 4.53 -4.10
CA VAL A 988 43.95 5.89 -3.65
C VAL A 988 42.67 6.68 -3.39
N SER A 989 42.57 7.37 -2.26
CA SER A 989 41.40 8.19 -1.94
C SER A 989 41.40 9.52 -2.68
N LYS A 990 40.21 9.99 -3.07
CA LYS A 990 39.98 11.36 -3.57
C LYS A 990 39.37 12.29 -2.53
N ARG A 991 39.00 11.79 -1.33
CA ARG A 991 38.25 12.51 -0.28
C ARG A 991 39.02 12.76 1.02
N LEU A 992 40.11 12.03 1.27
CA LEU A 992 40.98 12.20 2.45
C LEU A 992 41.99 13.35 2.30
N SER A 993 42.52 13.79 3.44
CA SER A 993 43.64 14.73 3.56
C SER A 993 44.51 14.44 4.79
N SER A 994 43.91 14.29 5.97
CA SER A 994 44.60 14.05 7.25
C SER A 994 44.58 12.59 7.67
N SER A 995 43.49 11.86 7.44
CA SER A 995 43.37 10.46 7.85
C SER A 995 44.20 9.54 6.93
N PRO A 996 44.77 8.43 7.45
CA PRO A 996 45.60 7.52 6.65
C PRO A 996 44.79 6.69 5.64
N CYS A 997 43.54 6.36 5.97
CA CYS A 997 42.64 5.58 5.13
C CYS A 997 41.18 5.69 5.63
N VAL A 998 40.24 5.21 4.83
CA VAL A 998 38.80 5.09 5.17
C VAL A 998 38.20 3.89 4.45
N LEU A 999 37.18 3.24 5.04
CA LEU A 999 36.39 2.21 4.38
C LEU A 999 35.13 2.82 3.77
N VAL A 1000 35.06 2.88 2.44
CA VAL A 1000 33.86 3.32 1.72
C VAL A 1000 32.94 2.13 1.44
N SER A 1001 31.64 2.41 1.44
CA SER A 1001 30.60 1.46 1.07
C SER A 1001 30.56 1.28 -0.45
N GLY A 1002 30.14 0.11 -0.92
CA GLY A 1002 29.94 -0.14 -2.35
C GLY A 1002 28.85 0.77 -2.94
N LYS A 1003 28.88 0.98 -4.26
CA LYS A 1003 27.91 1.79 -5.00
C LYS A 1003 26.47 1.27 -4.86
N PHE A 1004 26.35 -0.04 -4.70
CA PHE A 1004 25.11 -0.77 -4.45
C PHE A 1004 25.21 -1.49 -3.09
N GLY A 1005 24.09 -1.55 -2.36
CA GLY A 1005 24.04 -2.07 -1.00
C GLY A 1005 23.98 -0.98 0.07
N TRP A 1006 24.02 -1.43 1.32
CA TRP A 1006 23.90 -0.60 2.52
C TRP A 1006 25.14 0.29 2.74
N SER A 1007 24.91 1.46 3.35
CA SER A 1007 25.96 2.24 4.02
C SER A 1007 26.29 1.61 5.39
N ALA A 1008 27.32 2.13 6.07
CA ALA A 1008 27.59 1.75 7.47
C ALA A 1008 26.40 2.05 8.41
N ASN A 1009 25.73 3.18 8.21
CA ASN A 1009 24.56 3.58 8.98
C ASN A 1009 23.34 2.67 8.70
N MET A 1010 23.11 2.30 7.44
CA MET A 1010 22.05 1.37 7.07
C MET A 1010 22.33 -0.06 7.57
N GLU A 1011 23.59 -0.54 7.53
CA GLU A 1011 23.97 -1.83 8.14
C GLU A 1011 23.64 -1.85 9.63
N ARG A 1012 23.96 -0.76 10.35
CA ARG A 1012 23.63 -0.57 11.77
C ARG A 1012 22.13 -0.53 12.03
N LEU A 1013 21.37 0.19 11.22
CA LEU A 1013 19.91 0.31 11.38
C LEU A 1013 19.20 -1.02 11.13
N MET A 1014 19.54 -1.74 10.06
CA MET A 1014 18.91 -3.01 9.72
C MET A 1014 19.23 -4.08 10.76
N LYS A 1015 20.45 -4.12 11.30
CA LYS A 1015 20.81 -4.96 12.47
C LYS A 1015 19.98 -4.63 13.72
N ALA A 1016 19.62 -3.37 13.94
CA ALA A 1016 18.85 -2.94 15.12
C ALA A 1016 17.34 -3.14 14.97
N GLN A 1017 16.81 -3.28 13.74
CA GLN A 1017 15.37 -3.46 13.46
C GLN A 1017 14.97 -4.90 13.15
N ALA A 1018 15.92 -5.81 12.93
CA ALA A 1018 15.64 -7.18 12.50
C ALA A 1018 15.06 -8.07 13.62
N LEU A 1019 13.74 -8.11 13.71
CA LEU A 1019 12.96 -9.11 14.48
C LEU A 1019 12.86 -10.46 13.74
N GLY A 1020 13.86 -10.83 12.93
CA GLY A 1020 13.83 -11.99 12.03
C GLY A 1020 15.19 -12.28 11.39
N ASP A 1021 15.26 -13.33 10.57
CA ASP A 1021 16.53 -13.85 10.05
C ASP A 1021 17.21 -12.92 9.02
N THR A 1022 18.37 -12.39 9.42
CA THR A 1022 19.20 -11.47 8.64
C THR A 1022 20.10 -12.14 7.61
N ALA A 1023 20.25 -13.48 7.61
CA ALA A 1023 21.05 -14.19 6.62
C ALA A 1023 20.60 -13.90 5.18
N SER A 1024 19.28 -13.79 4.98
CA SER A 1024 18.64 -13.39 3.73
C SER A 1024 19.07 -12.01 3.20
N LEU A 1025 19.53 -11.10 4.08
CA LEU A 1025 19.91 -9.72 3.77
C LEU A 1025 21.43 -9.51 3.74
N GLU A 1026 22.25 -10.48 4.15
CA GLU A 1026 23.71 -10.29 4.29
C GLU A 1026 24.39 -9.95 2.95
N PHE A 1027 23.82 -10.32 1.81
CA PHE A 1027 24.36 -9.89 0.51
C PHE A 1027 24.28 -8.36 0.29
N MET A 1028 23.39 -7.63 0.98
CA MET A 1028 23.33 -6.16 0.93
C MET A 1028 24.41 -5.47 1.77
N ARG A 1029 25.09 -6.22 2.64
CA ARG A 1029 26.28 -5.83 3.44
C ARG A 1029 27.53 -5.77 2.54
N GLY A 1030 27.40 -5.12 1.38
CA GLY A 1030 28.29 -5.24 0.23
C GLY A 1030 29.77 -4.98 0.54
N ARG A 1031 30.65 -5.81 -0.02
CA ARG A 1031 32.10 -5.83 0.27
C ARG A 1031 32.72 -4.42 0.21
N ARG A 1032 33.15 -3.93 1.37
CA ARG A 1032 33.71 -2.60 1.61
C ARG A 1032 35.00 -2.35 0.80
N ILE A 1033 35.31 -1.10 0.48
CA ILE A 1033 36.51 -0.71 -0.28
C ILE A 1033 37.39 0.16 0.62
N LEU A 1034 38.67 -0.17 0.74
CA LEU A 1034 39.62 0.64 1.52
C LEU A 1034 40.24 1.71 0.62
N GLU A 1035 39.97 2.98 0.90
CA GLU A 1035 40.69 4.09 0.27
C GLU A 1035 41.87 4.51 1.16
N ILE A 1036 43.06 4.65 0.59
CA ILE A 1036 44.29 5.06 1.29
C ILE A 1036 44.71 6.48 0.90
N ASN A 1037 45.25 7.23 1.86
CA ASN A 1037 45.78 8.57 1.67
C ASN A 1037 47.26 8.48 1.27
N PRO A 1038 47.64 8.81 0.02
CA PRO A 1038 49.02 8.65 -0.45
C PRO A 1038 49.99 9.59 0.29
N ASP A 1039 49.50 10.69 0.86
CA ASP A 1039 50.31 11.69 1.54
C ASP A 1039 50.60 11.39 3.01
N HIS A 1040 49.85 10.50 3.64
CA HIS A 1040 50.03 10.17 5.05
C HIS A 1040 51.33 9.37 5.31
N PRO A 1041 52.10 9.67 6.38
CA PRO A 1041 53.36 8.97 6.70
C PRO A 1041 53.22 7.44 6.72
N ILE A 1042 52.24 6.90 7.46
CA ILE A 1042 51.97 5.45 7.54
C ILE A 1042 51.85 4.79 6.15
N VAL A 1043 51.20 5.46 5.19
CA VAL A 1043 51.00 4.91 3.83
C VAL A 1043 52.29 5.00 3.00
N LYS A 1044 53.12 6.02 3.22
CA LYS A 1044 54.47 6.13 2.66
C LYS A 1044 55.41 5.04 3.21
N ASP A 1045 55.30 4.74 4.51
CA ASP A 1045 56.07 3.68 5.16
C ASP A 1045 55.62 2.27 4.75
N LEU A 1046 54.30 2.03 4.64
CA LEU A 1046 53.76 0.77 4.09
C LEU A 1046 54.18 0.56 2.62
N LYS A 1047 54.27 1.63 1.82
CA LYS A 1047 54.81 1.57 0.45
C LYS A 1047 56.31 1.25 0.42
N ALA A 1048 57.08 1.71 1.41
CA ALA A 1048 58.48 1.32 1.56
C ALA A 1048 58.62 -0.15 2.02
N ALA A 1049 57.80 -0.60 2.98
CA ALA A 1049 57.75 -1.98 3.46
C ALA A 1049 57.37 -2.97 2.34
N CYS A 1050 56.31 -2.67 1.58
CA CYS A 1050 55.88 -3.43 0.40
C CYS A 1050 57.02 -3.63 -0.63
N LYS A 1051 57.90 -2.64 -0.80
CA LYS A 1051 59.03 -2.72 -1.74
C LYS A 1051 60.26 -3.44 -1.16
N ASN A 1052 60.55 -3.23 0.13
CA ASN A 1052 61.84 -3.61 0.72
C ASN A 1052 61.77 -4.89 1.59
N ALA A 1053 60.60 -5.17 2.17
CA ALA A 1053 60.37 -6.29 3.09
C ALA A 1053 58.87 -6.72 3.06
N PRO A 1054 58.33 -7.15 1.91
CA PRO A 1054 56.89 -7.45 1.74
C PRO A 1054 56.35 -8.55 2.67
N ASP A 1055 57.23 -9.36 3.25
CA ASP A 1055 56.88 -10.43 4.18
C ASP A 1055 56.99 -10.07 5.66
N SER A 1056 57.37 -8.83 6.01
CA SER A 1056 57.46 -8.35 7.39
C SER A 1056 56.15 -8.59 8.16
N THR A 1057 56.26 -9.30 9.28
CA THR A 1057 55.16 -9.58 10.22
C THR A 1057 54.59 -8.29 10.81
N ASP A 1058 55.45 -7.32 11.14
CA ASP A 1058 55.04 -6.03 11.70
C ASP A 1058 54.30 -5.17 10.66
N ALA A 1059 54.74 -5.19 9.39
CA ALA A 1059 54.02 -4.51 8.31
C ALA A 1059 52.64 -5.14 8.03
N LYS A 1060 52.53 -6.48 8.14
CA LYS A 1060 51.26 -7.20 8.02
C LYS A 1060 50.32 -6.89 9.20
N ARG A 1061 50.80 -6.91 10.45
CA ARG A 1061 50.04 -6.46 11.64
C ARG A 1061 49.59 -4.99 11.53
N ALA A 1062 50.45 -4.11 11.00
CA ALA A 1062 50.09 -2.70 10.77
C ALA A 1062 48.97 -2.53 9.74
N VAL A 1063 48.95 -3.33 8.66
CA VAL A 1063 47.84 -3.33 7.68
C VAL A 1063 46.52 -3.81 8.30
N GLU A 1064 46.56 -4.81 9.18
CA GLU A 1064 45.35 -5.26 9.90
C GLU A 1064 44.82 -4.19 10.85
N LEU A 1065 45.66 -3.61 11.72
CA LEU A 1065 45.21 -2.53 12.62
C LEU A 1065 44.68 -1.32 11.81
N LEU A 1066 45.30 -1.00 10.68
CA LEU A 1066 44.87 0.08 9.81
C LEU A 1066 43.47 -0.18 9.21
N TYR A 1067 43.14 -1.43 8.87
CA TYR A 1067 41.79 -1.82 8.47
C TYR A 1067 40.81 -1.79 9.65
N ASP A 1068 41.17 -2.39 10.79
CA ASP A 1068 40.26 -2.52 11.94
C ASP A 1068 39.95 -1.14 12.57
N THR A 1069 40.89 -0.19 12.54
CA THR A 1069 40.66 1.21 12.95
C THR A 1069 39.88 2.02 11.92
N ALA A 1070 40.13 1.81 10.61
CA ALA A 1070 39.31 2.41 9.56
C ALA A 1070 37.84 1.93 9.61
N LEU A 1071 37.60 0.71 10.08
CA LEU A 1071 36.26 0.14 10.22
C LEU A 1071 35.43 0.97 11.22
N ILE A 1072 35.99 1.27 12.40
CA ILE A 1072 35.35 2.13 13.40
C ILE A 1072 35.21 3.57 12.91
N SER A 1073 36.27 4.18 12.36
CA SER A 1073 36.21 5.59 11.92
C SER A 1073 35.29 5.83 10.72
N SER A 1074 34.92 4.76 10.00
CA SER A 1074 33.93 4.79 8.90
C SER A 1074 32.50 4.48 9.37
N GLY A 1075 32.27 4.30 10.68
CA GLY A 1075 30.96 4.05 11.28
C GLY A 1075 30.47 2.60 11.25
N PHE A 1076 31.32 1.63 10.87
CA PHE A 1076 30.94 0.21 10.91
C PHE A 1076 31.15 -0.38 12.31
N THR A 1077 30.33 -1.36 12.68
CA THR A 1077 30.55 -2.18 13.88
C THR A 1077 31.63 -3.25 13.60
N PRO A 1078 32.70 -3.36 14.40
CA PRO A 1078 33.67 -4.46 14.27
C PRO A 1078 33.02 -5.78 14.68
N ASP A 1079 33.32 -6.86 13.95
CA ASP A 1079 32.70 -8.17 14.19
C ASP A 1079 33.18 -8.82 15.51
N SER A 1080 34.34 -8.40 16.03
CA SER A 1080 34.83 -8.72 17.39
C SER A 1080 35.53 -7.51 18.02
N PRO A 1081 34.91 -6.80 18.97
CA PRO A 1081 35.55 -5.72 19.72
C PRO A 1081 36.74 -6.20 20.58
N ALA A 1082 36.67 -7.45 21.07
CA ALA A 1082 37.69 -8.04 21.94
C ALA A 1082 39.01 -8.26 21.21
N ASP A 1083 38.98 -8.76 19.96
CA ASP A 1083 40.19 -9.02 19.19
C ASP A 1083 40.90 -7.72 18.79
N LEU A 1084 40.16 -6.65 18.51
CA LEU A 1084 40.74 -5.32 18.31
C LEU A 1084 41.37 -4.78 19.61
N GLY A 1085 40.71 -4.96 20.75
CA GLY A 1085 41.29 -4.64 22.06
C GLY A 1085 42.62 -5.37 22.29
N ASN A 1086 42.66 -6.68 22.04
CA ASN A 1086 43.87 -7.50 22.16
C ASN A 1086 45.01 -7.02 21.26
N LYS A 1087 44.73 -6.73 19.97
CA LYS A 1087 45.73 -6.14 19.05
C LYS A 1087 46.30 -4.81 19.55
N ILE A 1088 45.45 -3.96 20.12
CA ILE A 1088 45.88 -2.68 20.72
C ILE A 1088 46.76 -2.93 21.95
N TYR A 1089 46.38 -3.87 22.83
CA TYR A 1089 47.17 -4.22 24.00
C TYR A 1089 48.53 -4.84 23.65
N GLU A 1090 48.60 -5.72 22.64
CA GLU A 1090 49.87 -6.25 22.11
C GLU A 1090 50.78 -5.14 21.60
N MET A 1091 50.26 -4.21 20.79
CA MET A 1091 51.04 -3.10 20.25
C MET A 1091 51.47 -2.11 21.34
N MET A 1092 50.64 -1.88 22.37
CA MET A 1092 51.04 -1.11 23.56
C MET A 1092 52.15 -1.82 24.33
N ALA A 1093 52.07 -3.13 24.53
CA ALA A 1093 53.12 -3.91 25.21
C ALA A 1093 54.45 -3.87 24.44
N MET A 1094 54.42 -3.99 23.11
CA MET A 1094 55.63 -3.85 22.27
C MET A 1094 56.20 -2.42 22.31
N ALA A 1095 55.34 -1.39 22.24
CA ALA A 1095 55.78 0.01 22.24
C ALA A 1095 56.31 0.48 23.61
N LEU A 1096 55.76 -0.04 24.72
CA LEU A 1096 56.15 0.28 26.10
C LEU A 1096 57.24 -0.65 26.66
N GLY A 1097 57.58 -1.73 25.96
CA GLY A 1097 58.45 -2.82 26.42
C GLY A 1097 59.67 -2.35 27.21
N GLY A 1098 59.70 -2.67 28.51
CA GLY A 1098 60.79 -2.33 29.44
C GLY A 1098 60.98 -0.84 29.77
N ARG A 1099 60.32 0.11 29.08
CA ARG A 1099 60.63 1.55 29.16
C ARG A 1099 60.42 2.19 30.54
N TRP A 1100 59.64 1.56 31.40
CA TRP A 1100 59.40 1.99 32.79
C TRP A 1100 59.93 0.98 33.83
N GLY A 1101 60.94 0.17 33.48
CA GLY A 1101 61.73 -0.59 34.45
C GLY A 1101 61.06 -1.86 34.99
N ARG A 1102 60.53 -2.71 34.10
CA ARG A 1102 60.18 -4.09 34.47
C ARG A 1102 61.48 -4.89 34.63
N LEU A 1103 61.81 -5.28 35.84
CA LEU A 1103 62.87 -6.25 36.10
C LEU A 1103 62.39 -7.63 35.65
N GLU A 1104 63.27 -8.37 34.98
CA GLU A 1104 63.08 -9.78 34.64
C GLU A 1104 63.99 -10.59 35.55
N ASP A 1105 63.39 -11.41 36.43
CA ASP A 1105 64.13 -12.38 37.24
C ASP A 1105 64.44 -13.62 36.37
N GLU A 1106 65.71 -14.00 36.28
CA GLU A 1106 66.12 -15.25 35.65
C GLU A 1106 65.82 -16.44 36.58
N GLU A 1107 65.32 -17.57 36.04
CA GLU A 1107 66.00 -18.87 36.12
C GLU A 1107 65.24 -20.00 35.39
N ALA A 1108 65.99 -20.87 34.70
CA ALA A 1108 65.80 -22.33 34.50
C ALA A 1108 64.47 -22.92 33.94
N ALA A 1109 64.46 -24.02 33.19
CA ALA A 1109 65.51 -24.70 32.41
C ALA A 1109 64.90 -25.72 31.40
N ASP A 1110 65.75 -26.13 30.46
CA ASP A 1110 65.77 -27.30 29.56
C ASP A 1110 64.94 -28.57 29.93
N GLY A 1111 64.54 -29.37 28.91
CA GLY A 1111 64.26 -30.81 29.11
C GLY A 1111 63.03 -31.47 28.45
N THR A 1112 63.20 -32.00 27.23
CA THR A 1112 62.68 -33.32 26.72
C THR A 1112 61.18 -33.72 26.74
N ASN A 1113 60.70 -34.12 25.53
CA ASN A 1113 59.90 -35.31 25.18
C ASN A 1113 58.81 -35.91 26.10
N GLY A 1114 57.65 -36.27 25.51
CA GLY A 1114 57.13 -37.65 25.63
C GLY A 1114 55.64 -37.88 25.94
N ALA A 1115 54.86 -38.06 24.87
CA ALA A 1115 53.62 -38.87 24.69
C ALA A 1115 52.84 -39.52 25.88
N GLU A 1116 51.51 -39.46 25.73
CA GLU A 1116 50.48 -40.47 26.11
C GLU A 1116 50.24 -40.86 27.58
N SER A 1117 49.03 -40.52 28.09
CA SER A 1117 48.05 -41.51 28.58
C SER A 1117 46.64 -40.90 28.61
N ASP A 1118 45.61 -41.75 28.66
CA ASP A 1118 44.22 -41.43 28.24
C ASP A 1118 43.18 -41.57 29.37
N ALA A 1119 42.03 -40.90 29.22
CA ALA A 1119 40.79 -40.96 30.03
C ALA A 1119 40.90 -40.54 31.53
N ASN A 1120 39.86 -39.98 32.19
CA ASN A 1120 38.44 -40.28 32.02
C ASN A 1120 37.48 -39.21 32.65
N ALA A 1121 36.20 -39.26 32.24
CA ALA A 1121 34.97 -38.88 32.96
C ALA A 1121 34.85 -37.56 33.78
N ALA A 1122 34.33 -36.53 33.12
CA ALA A 1122 33.08 -35.78 33.40
C ALA A 1122 32.55 -35.47 34.84
N GLU A 1123 32.02 -34.24 34.93
CA GLU A 1123 30.75 -33.77 35.55
C GLU A 1123 30.70 -32.97 36.89
N ALA A 1124 30.09 -31.78 36.76
CA ALA A 1124 29.24 -31.02 37.69
C ALA A 1124 29.74 -30.59 39.10
N VAL A 1125 30.09 -29.30 39.22
CA VAL A 1125 29.62 -28.41 40.32
C VAL A 1125 29.32 -27.02 39.72
N GLU A 1126 28.27 -26.35 40.19
CA GLU A 1126 27.90 -24.99 39.79
C GLU A 1126 28.83 -23.90 40.39
N ALA A 1127 28.92 -22.75 39.72
CA ALA A 1127 29.46 -21.51 40.29
C ALA A 1127 28.49 -20.35 40.02
N GLN A 1128 28.19 -19.55 41.04
CA GLN A 1128 27.01 -18.67 41.05
C GLN A 1128 27.25 -17.28 40.45
N VAL A 1129 26.12 -16.65 40.08
CA VAL A 1129 25.99 -15.25 39.65
C VAL A 1129 26.56 -14.29 40.69
N VAL A 1130 27.22 -13.23 40.21
CA VAL A 1130 27.50 -12.02 41.00
C VAL A 1130 26.87 -10.83 40.26
N GLU A 1131 25.90 -10.17 40.89
CA GLU A 1131 25.20 -9.02 40.32
C GLU A 1131 26.06 -7.74 40.36
N ALA A 1132 25.89 -6.88 39.36
CA ALA A 1132 26.47 -5.55 39.33
C ALA A 1132 25.44 -4.52 39.83
N SER A 1133 25.74 -3.93 40.99
CA SER A 1133 24.96 -2.95 41.75
C SER A 1133 24.13 -1.93 40.95
N GLU A 1134 22.87 -1.75 41.35
CA GLU A 1134 22.02 -0.62 40.94
C GLU A 1134 22.65 0.74 41.31
N VAL A 1135 22.54 1.72 40.41
CA VAL A 1135 22.79 3.14 40.72
C VAL A 1135 21.43 3.84 40.84
N ARG A 1136 21.15 4.39 42.02
CA ARG A 1136 19.88 5.06 42.32
C ARG A 1136 19.73 6.38 41.56
N THR A 1137 18.57 6.59 40.97
CA THR A 1137 18.07 7.93 40.58
C THR A 1137 17.43 8.60 41.80
N GLU A 1138 17.92 9.78 42.18
CA GLU A 1138 17.35 10.57 43.28
C GLU A 1138 16.15 11.39 42.80
N ASN A 1139 14.95 11.02 43.25
CA ASN A 1139 13.75 11.85 43.07
C ASN A 1139 13.76 13.01 44.09
N PHE A 1140 13.91 14.23 43.62
CA PHE A 1140 13.73 15.44 44.45
C PHE A 1140 12.25 15.71 44.70
N SER A 1141 11.75 15.27 45.86
CA SER A 1141 10.49 15.76 46.42
C SER A 1141 10.70 17.17 46.99
N PHE A 1142 10.09 18.19 46.37
CA PHE A 1142 9.87 19.49 46.99
C PHE A 1142 8.49 19.52 47.63
N ASP A 1143 8.42 19.98 48.88
CA ASP A 1143 7.20 20.03 49.68
C ASP A 1143 7.24 21.25 50.60
N VAL A 1144 6.05 21.81 50.90
CA VAL A 1144 5.75 22.92 51.84
C VAL A 1144 6.22 24.34 51.39
N PRO A 1145 5.39 25.41 51.58
CA PRO A 1145 4.06 25.48 52.21
C PRO A 1145 2.89 25.72 51.24
#